data_AF-A0ABC9BTT6-F1
#
_entry.id   AF-A0ABC9BTT6-F1
#
_cell.length_a   1.000
_cell.length_b   1.000
_cell.length_c   1.000
_cell.angle_alpha   90.00
_cell.angle_beta   90.00
_cell.angle_gamma   90.00
#
_symmetry.space_group_name_H-M   'P 1'
#
loop_
_entity.id
_entity.type
_entity.pdbx_description
1 polymer ?
#
loop_
_entity_poly.entity_id
_entity_poly.type
_entity_poly.pdbx_seq_one_letter_code
_entity_poly.pdbx_strand_id
1 'polypeptide(L)'
;MAVVGVSTGVMKPLLSKLTKLLEEEYVKLKAVRKQIKFLRDELGAMSATLDMLADAEHLNPEMRLWRDRIRELAYDLEDCIDAFVVRVDSGQDGQTGFKKYFRKLKRLKARHEIANQIKELKACVVEASERHKRYKSVEMRSNSSTYCAVDPRLAALYVEIDELVGIDGPKKHIIEWLTMETNASSAKLRVLSIVGCGGLGKTTLANQVYQSVKSQFSCTAFVSVSRNPDVKKILRDISKEVGILNNILDHDEKQLIDELRKYLREKRYLIVIDDIWDAKPWETIKLALVNKNCESRVITTTRSTAVASCLSSQGGNVYRMNSLSFEDSKRLLLKRAFGSENLSCTHLGSVPDEILRKCDGLPLAIITISSMLADKHAKCEWDRVLHDIGSTLAKNTSAEKMTAILSMSYFDIPCHLRTCLLYLSVFPEDYKIQKQRLINRWSAEGFIHEEEGQTKYEMGEGYFNDLINRSMIQPVDVKYGQAEACRVHDIILDYIKCKAVEENFVTSLDAVEHVYSSGYKVRRICVSNHAEENVAIWADPILSHVRSVTMFCRKTIKTSLLCSTALRVLDLGDCLYMDNNHITNIEKFFHLKYLSLCSHSITKLPEKIGELQYLQTLDVRLTSIKELPSTITKLQRLAHLYVDYKVRFPDGMIGQMHGLEELREYGVQSYEQGKTLQEFSKLTNLRTLNLRWYFNSFFGTEGRREAEDCHGYVGTLLSSCNLYNLYITDFSRDTYYPLSLDSCHPAASYSLRKLCIRNCIIYKVPNWMGSLGNLMVLKLNGMLCVRPEDVEILGAIPSLFYLRLVAVGGTKGRIIIHGSNGFRSLKYFSLCIGFCGTALDFQVGSMPKLEHVKLKFGVHKRECLNGASSLGFQNLSSLSKVHVKIYGNCIPDSNYDPTKDENDGVIKWVASAISGAVLTHPNRPTVRFETTSAEVCEHFEYAMRECNQLLGGLLTEWFKIWQIEEEQTEQEQTDGLNRRITDEEEEADIIEEEDTYEEEGEEQSDEEKEQQEQREGNGSSNENPA
;
A
#
# COMPACT_ATOMS: atom_id res chain seq x y z
N MET A 1 12.50 -19.68 -10.57
CA MET A 1 12.90 -18.35 -10.05
C MET A 1 14.31 -18.05 -10.52
N ALA A 2 14.47 -17.18 -11.52
CA ALA A 2 15.79 -16.79 -12.01
C ALA A 2 16.09 -15.35 -11.53
N VAL A 3 17.36 -15.06 -11.26
CA VAL A 3 17.88 -13.78 -10.75
C VAL A 3 18.02 -12.76 -11.90
N VAL A 4 17.81 -11.45 -11.67
CA VAL A 4 17.74 -10.41 -12.72
C VAL A 4 18.48 -9.12 -12.33
N GLY A 5 19.82 -9.03 -12.37
CA GLY A 5 20.59 -7.78 -12.16
C GLY A 5 20.29 -6.73 -13.21
N VAL A 6 20.84 -5.52 -13.10
CA VAL A 6 20.76 -4.55 -14.21
C VAL A 6 21.32 -5.14 -15.50
N SER A 7 22.39 -5.93 -15.39
CA SER A 7 22.99 -6.65 -16.51
C SER A 7 22.24 -7.92 -16.91
N THR A 8 21.54 -8.62 -15.99
CA THR A 8 20.70 -9.79 -16.35
C THR A 8 19.22 -9.44 -16.63
N GLY A 9 18.85 -8.18 -16.39
CA GLY A 9 17.56 -7.52 -16.65
C GLY A 9 17.24 -7.31 -18.09
N VAL A 10 18.24 -6.99 -18.90
CA VAL A 10 18.08 -7.00 -20.35
C VAL A 10 18.19 -8.43 -20.92
N MET A 11 18.98 -9.31 -20.29
CA MET A 11 19.28 -10.64 -20.84
C MET A 11 18.07 -11.55 -20.92
N LYS A 12 17.24 -11.63 -19.88
CA LYS A 12 16.07 -12.51 -19.91
C LYS A 12 15.01 -12.13 -20.94
N PRO A 13 14.53 -10.87 -21.01
CA PRO A 13 13.57 -10.50 -22.05
C PRO A 13 14.18 -10.69 -23.43
N LEU A 14 15.48 -10.44 -23.60
CA LEU A 14 16.19 -10.73 -24.85
C LEU A 14 16.18 -12.23 -25.20
N LEU A 15 16.52 -13.12 -24.25
CA LEU A 15 16.51 -14.57 -24.44
C LEU A 15 15.09 -15.10 -24.74
N SER A 16 14.08 -14.56 -24.06
CA SER A 16 12.67 -14.88 -24.33
C SER A 16 12.27 -14.45 -25.74
N LYS A 17 12.60 -13.23 -26.15
CA LYS A 17 12.36 -12.73 -27.51
C LYS A 17 13.08 -13.58 -28.57
N LEU A 18 14.35 -13.90 -28.34
CA LEU A 18 15.13 -14.79 -29.23
C LEU A 18 14.49 -16.18 -29.33
N THR A 19 13.92 -16.70 -28.25
CA THR A 19 13.22 -18.00 -28.24
C THR A 19 11.93 -17.94 -29.04
N LYS A 20 11.08 -16.93 -28.81
CA LYS A 20 9.85 -16.70 -29.60
C LYS A 20 10.15 -16.55 -31.09
N LEU A 21 11.19 -15.79 -31.45
CA LEU A 21 11.64 -15.64 -32.84
C LEU A 21 12.09 -16.96 -33.50
N LEU A 22 12.53 -17.97 -32.72
CA LEU A 22 12.88 -19.28 -33.25
C LEU A 22 11.66 -20.19 -33.47
N GLU A 23 10.58 -19.94 -32.74
CA GLU A 23 9.30 -20.66 -32.82
C GLU A 23 8.43 -20.16 -33.97
N GLU A 24 8.51 -18.87 -34.30
CA GLU A 24 7.71 -18.27 -35.36
C GLU A 24 8.12 -18.70 -36.79
N GLU A 25 7.14 -18.91 -37.67
CA GLU A 25 7.33 -19.29 -39.10
C GLU A 25 8.07 -18.22 -39.94
N TYR A 26 8.34 -17.03 -39.39
CA TYR A 26 8.91 -15.90 -40.11
C TYR A 26 10.38 -16.09 -40.51
N VAL A 27 11.10 -17.04 -39.90
CA VAL A 27 12.51 -17.33 -40.21
C VAL A 27 12.65 -18.34 -41.36
N LYS A 28 12.15 -17.96 -42.55
CA LYS A 28 12.31 -18.77 -43.80
C LYS A 28 13.74 -18.79 -44.35
N LEU A 29 14.69 -18.11 -43.69
CA LEU A 29 16.12 -18.13 -44.03
C LEU A 29 16.89 -18.97 -43.01
N LYS A 30 17.30 -20.19 -43.39
CA LYS A 30 18.10 -21.11 -42.56
C LYS A 30 19.33 -20.41 -41.92
N ALA A 31 19.94 -19.44 -42.60
CA ALA A 31 21.11 -18.71 -42.11
C ALA A 31 20.82 -17.78 -40.91
N VAL A 32 19.72 -17.00 -40.95
CA VAL A 32 19.33 -16.11 -39.85
C VAL A 32 18.90 -16.92 -38.63
N ARG A 33 18.17 -18.03 -38.84
CA ARG A 33 17.80 -18.96 -37.76
C ARG A 33 19.02 -19.49 -37.01
N LYS A 34 20.08 -19.87 -37.74
CA LYS A 34 21.35 -20.33 -37.14
C LYS A 34 22.03 -19.23 -36.32
N GLN A 35 21.99 -17.97 -36.78
CA GLN A 35 22.56 -16.84 -36.04
C GLN A 35 21.78 -16.54 -34.75
N ILE A 36 20.45 -16.48 -34.83
CA ILE A 36 19.57 -16.28 -33.66
C ILE A 36 19.77 -17.40 -32.63
N LYS A 37 19.83 -18.66 -33.08
CA LYS A 37 20.10 -19.80 -32.18
C LYS A 37 21.45 -19.67 -31.48
N PHE A 38 22.50 -19.34 -32.23
CA PHE A 38 23.83 -19.10 -31.66
C PHE A 38 23.81 -17.99 -30.60
N LEU A 39 23.18 -16.85 -30.91
CA LEU A 39 23.07 -15.72 -29.98
C LEU A 39 22.32 -16.11 -28.71
N ARG A 40 21.21 -16.85 -28.82
CA ARG A 40 20.45 -17.34 -27.67
C ARG A 40 21.32 -18.23 -26.77
N ASP A 41 22.03 -19.19 -27.36
CA ASP A 41 22.81 -20.16 -26.60
C ASP A 41 24.04 -19.48 -25.93
N GLU A 42 24.76 -18.61 -26.65
CA GLU A 42 25.93 -17.89 -26.12
C GLU A 42 25.54 -16.84 -25.06
N LEU A 43 24.49 -16.04 -25.31
CA LEU A 43 24.00 -15.08 -24.32
C LEU A 43 23.38 -15.78 -23.10
N GLY A 44 22.82 -16.97 -23.28
CA GLY A 44 22.38 -17.82 -22.17
C GLY A 44 23.54 -18.19 -21.24
N ALA A 45 24.68 -18.60 -21.81
CA ALA A 45 25.88 -18.90 -21.04
C ALA A 45 26.48 -17.66 -20.36
N MET A 46 26.51 -16.52 -21.06
CA MET A 46 26.97 -15.24 -20.50
C MET A 46 26.05 -14.76 -19.36
N SER A 47 24.73 -14.92 -19.51
CA SER A 47 23.75 -14.56 -18.47
C SER A 47 23.98 -15.35 -17.19
N ALA A 48 24.21 -16.66 -17.28
CA ALA A 48 24.51 -17.48 -16.10
C ALA A 48 25.79 -17.02 -15.38
N THR A 49 26.79 -16.56 -16.13
CA THR A 49 28.02 -16.00 -15.55
C THR A 49 27.76 -14.65 -14.88
N LEU A 50 26.94 -13.79 -15.50
CA LEU A 50 26.54 -12.51 -14.91
C LEU A 50 25.71 -12.69 -13.64
N ASP A 51 24.85 -13.70 -13.57
CA ASP A 51 24.06 -14.01 -12.36
C ASP A 51 24.96 -14.39 -11.19
N MET A 52 26.05 -15.13 -11.42
CA MET A 52 27.05 -15.42 -10.37
C MET A 52 27.81 -14.18 -9.88
N LEU A 53 27.95 -13.16 -10.74
CA LEU A 53 28.63 -11.90 -10.42
C LEU A 53 27.68 -10.84 -9.86
N ALA A 54 26.36 -11.05 -9.93
CA ALA A 54 25.37 -10.02 -9.60
C ALA A 54 25.34 -9.67 -8.10
N ASP A 55 25.78 -10.58 -7.23
CA ASP A 55 25.81 -10.40 -5.77
C ASP A 55 27.21 -10.00 -5.25
N ALA A 56 28.18 -9.83 -6.14
CA ALA A 56 29.52 -9.36 -5.78
C ALA A 56 29.51 -7.85 -5.52
N GLU A 57 29.72 -7.45 -4.27
CA GLU A 57 29.82 -6.03 -3.88
C GLU A 57 31.04 -5.35 -4.50
N HIS A 58 32.13 -6.10 -4.68
CA HIS A 58 33.38 -5.63 -5.24
C HIS A 58 33.76 -6.51 -6.43
N LEU A 59 33.58 -5.96 -7.63
CA LEU A 59 34.13 -6.54 -8.85
C LEU A 59 35.48 -5.90 -9.14
N ASN A 60 36.44 -6.71 -9.57
CA ASN A 60 37.67 -6.14 -10.10
C ASN A 60 37.36 -5.29 -11.37
N PRO A 61 38.23 -4.34 -11.72
CA PRO A 61 37.98 -3.43 -12.84
C PRO A 61 37.71 -4.14 -14.18
N GLU A 62 38.33 -5.31 -14.39
CA GLU A 62 38.18 -6.08 -15.63
C GLU A 62 36.80 -6.73 -15.75
N MET A 63 36.35 -7.45 -14.71
CA MET A 63 35.02 -8.06 -14.64
C MET A 63 33.92 -7.01 -14.76
N ARG A 64 34.14 -5.84 -14.18
CA ARG A 64 33.23 -4.70 -14.32
C ARG A 64 33.12 -4.22 -15.77
N LEU A 65 34.25 -4.02 -16.45
CA LEU A 65 34.26 -3.63 -17.87
C LEU A 65 33.60 -4.70 -18.76
N TRP A 66 33.84 -5.98 -18.48
CA TRP A 66 33.22 -7.08 -19.20
C TRP A 66 31.69 -7.08 -19.02
N ARG A 67 31.22 -7.02 -17.76
CA ARG A 67 29.79 -6.90 -17.41
C ARG A 67 29.12 -5.74 -18.15
N ASP A 68 29.76 -4.57 -18.15
CA ASP A 68 29.19 -3.36 -18.73
C ASP A 68 29.06 -3.47 -20.26
N ARG A 69 30.06 -4.06 -20.93
CA ARG A 69 30.01 -4.33 -22.38
C ARG A 69 28.94 -5.35 -22.76
N ILE A 70 28.84 -6.46 -22.03
CA ILE A 70 27.84 -7.50 -22.30
C ILE A 70 26.42 -6.94 -22.16
N ARG A 71 26.18 -6.10 -21.17
CA ARG A 71 24.91 -5.40 -21.00
C ARG A 71 24.59 -4.46 -22.17
N GLU A 72 25.55 -3.66 -22.63
CA GLU A 72 25.31 -2.79 -23.80
C GLU A 72 25.03 -3.57 -25.08
N LEU A 73 25.75 -4.69 -25.31
CA LEU A 73 25.48 -5.58 -26.43
C LEU A 73 24.08 -6.20 -26.37
N ALA A 74 23.62 -6.55 -25.17
CA ALA A 74 22.26 -7.05 -24.97
C ALA A 74 21.21 -5.98 -25.28
N TYR A 75 21.44 -4.73 -24.86
CA TYR A 75 20.55 -3.64 -25.23
C TYR A 75 20.51 -3.39 -26.74
N ASP A 76 21.66 -3.37 -27.40
CA ASP A 76 21.74 -3.20 -28.86
C ASP A 76 21.03 -4.33 -29.61
N LEU A 77 21.21 -5.59 -29.17
CA LEU A 77 20.54 -6.73 -29.78
C LEU A 77 19.03 -6.68 -29.57
N GLU A 78 18.58 -6.28 -28.38
CA GLU A 78 17.15 -6.14 -28.11
C GLU A 78 16.52 -5.02 -28.95
N ASP A 79 17.19 -3.87 -29.11
CA ASP A 79 16.72 -2.77 -29.98
C ASP A 79 16.65 -3.22 -31.45
N CYS A 80 17.65 -3.97 -31.92
CA CYS A 80 17.69 -4.53 -33.27
C CYS A 80 16.52 -5.50 -33.51
N ILE A 81 16.24 -6.37 -32.54
CA ILE A 81 15.10 -7.30 -32.58
C ILE A 81 13.78 -6.55 -32.57
N ASP A 82 13.61 -5.57 -31.70
CA ASP A 82 12.37 -4.79 -31.63
C ASP A 82 12.11 -4.07 -32.97
N ALA A 83 13.14 -3.43 -33.54
CA ALA A 83 13.06 -2.79 -34.85
C ALA A 83 12.70 -3.79 -35.97
N PHE A 84 13.13 -5.05 -35.86
CA PHE A 84 12.75 -6.12 -36.78
C PHE A 84 11.25 -6.46 -36.67
N VAL A 85 10.76 -6.71 -35.46
CA VAL A 85 9.37 -7.12 -35.21
C VAL A 85 8.41 -6.07 -35.78
N VAL A 86 8.66 -4.78 -35.55
CA VAL A 86 7.80 -3.69 -36.07
C VAL A 86 7.73 -3.67 -37.60
N ARG A 87 8.85 -3.90 -38.28
CA ARG A 87 8.89 -3.94 -39.76
C ARG A 87 8.23 -5.19 -40.34
N VAL A 88 8.04 -6.24 -39.54
CA VAL A 88 7.38 -7.49 -39.95
C VAL A 88 5.88 -7.44 -39.65
N ASP A 89 5.46 -6.97 -38.47
CA ASP A 89 4.07 -6.96 -37.99
C ASP A 89 3.16 -5.90 -38.62
N SER A 90 3.74 -4.83 -39.18
CA SER A 90 3.02 -3.70 -39.80
C SER A 90 2.28 -4.06 -41.11
N GLY A 91 1.60 -5.22 -41.20
CA GLY A 91 0.92 -5.61 -42.42
C GLY A 91 -0.07 -6.75 -42.42
N GLN A 92 -1.03 -6.73 -41.49
CA GLN A 92 -2.33 -7.36 -41.72
C GLN A 92 -3.39 -6.25 -41.91
N ASP A 93 -3.62 -5.87 -43.16
CA ASP A 93 -4.93 -5.37 -43.60
C ASP A 93 -5.05 -5.52 -45.12
N GLY A 94 -6.23 -5.95 -45.56
CA GLY A 94 -6.51 -6.46 -46.90
C GLY A 94 -6.50 -5.36 -47.97
N GLN A 95 -5.63 -5.49 -48.98
CA GLN A 95 -5.73 -4.77 -50.27
C GLN A 95 -4.81 -5.42 -51.34
N THR A 96 -5.26 -5.43 -52.60
CA THR A 96 -4.72 -6.16 -53.78
C THR A 96 -3.73 -5.34 -54.64
N GLY A 97 -2.89 -6.05 -55.42
CA GLY A 97 -2.19 -5.56 -56.64
C GLY A 97 -1.02 -4.57 -56.50
N PHE A 98 0.12 -4.86 -57.16
CA PHE A 98 1.39 -4.06 -57.31
C PHE A 98 2.09 -3.52 -56.04
N LYS A 99 1.39 -2.92 -55.06
CA LYS A 99 1.94 -2.55 -53.73
C LYS A 99 2.44 -3.77 -52.94
N LYS A 100 1.87 -4.97 -53.18
CA LYS A 100 2.33 -6.25 -52.60
C LYS A 100 3.76 -6.62 -53.02
N TYR A 101 4.18 -6.26 -54.23
CA TYR A 101 5.52 -6.54 -54.76
C TYR A 101 6.55 -5.58 -54.14
N PHE A 102 6.22 -4.29 -54.06
CA PHE A 102 7.02 -3.29 -53.33
C PHE A 102 7.11 -3.59 -51.82
N ARG A 103 6.06 -4.13 -51.20
CA ARG A 103 6.08 -4.57 -49.79
C ARG A 103 6.95 -5.81 -49.59
N LYS A 104 6.95 -6.76 -50.55
CA LYS A 104 7.88 -7.90 -50.56
C LYS A 104 9.34 -7.42 -50.69
N LEU A 105 9.62 -6.46 -51.56
CA LEU A 105 10.95 -5.85 -51.72
C LEU A 105 11.39 -5.05 -50.49
N LYS A 106 10.52 -4.24 -49.88
CA LYS A 106 10.80 -3.55 -48.60
C LYS A 106 11.05 -4.55 -47.47
N ARG A 107 10.27 -5.64 -47.39
CA ARG A 107 10.49 -6.74 -46.43
C ARG A 107 11.82 -7.46 -46.70
N LEU A 108 12.19 -7.71 -47.95
CA LEU A 108 13.47 -8.33 -48.31
C LEU A 108 14.66 -7.43 -47.97
N LYS A 109 14.59 -6.13 -48.28
CA LYS A 109 15.63 -5.15 -47.94
C LYS A 109 15.79 -4.99 -46.43
N ALA A 110 14.68 -4.83 -45.69
CA ALA A 110 14.68 -4.77 -44.23
C ALA A 110 15.22 -6.07 -43.60
N ARG A 111 14.88 -7.25 -44.15
CA ARG A 111 15.43 -8.54 -43.70
C ARG A 111 16.94 -8.63 -43.93
N HIS A 112 17.45 -8.11 -45.05
CA HIS A 112 18.88 -8.12 -45.35
C HIS A 112 19.67 -7.17 -44.43
N GLU A 113 19.15 -5.95 -44.22
CA GLU A 113 19.73 -4.96 -43.31
C GLU A 113 19.82 -5.50 -41.88
N ILE A 114 18.76 -6.15 -41.40
CA ILE A 114 18.72 -6.71 -40.05
C ILE A 114 19.57 -7.98 -39.94
N ALA A 115 19.62 -8.82 -40.98
CA ALA A 115 20.54 -9.96 -41.00
C ALA A 115 22.01 -9.51 -40.92
N ASN A 116 22.35 -8.37 -41.51
CA ASN A 116 23.67 -7.76 -41.38
C ASN A 116 23.91 -7.24 -39.94
N GLN A 117 22.95 -6.51 -39.36
CA GLN A 117 23.06 -6.04 -37.97
C GLN A 117 23.20 -7.21 -36.97
N ILE A 118 22.41 -8.28 -37.12
CA ILE A 118 22.51 -9.49 -36.28
C ILE A 118 23.88 -10.16 -36.48
N LYS A 119 24.42 -10.18 -37.70
CA LYS A 119 25.75 -10.74 -37.99
C LYS A 119 26.87 -9.91 -37.34
N GLU A 120 26.78 -8.58 -37.38
CA GLU A 120 27.71 -7.67 -36.70
C GLU A 120 27.66 -7.86 -35.18
N LEU A 121 26.45 -7.87 -34.60
CA LEU A 121 26.27 -8.11 -33.16
C LEU A 121 26.79 -9.48 -32.74
N LYS A 122 26.60 -10.53 -33.55
CA LYS A 122 27.21 -11.84 -33.33
C LYS A 122 28.73 -11.75 -33.27
N ALA A 123 29.36 -11.01 -34.18
CA ALA A 123 30.82 -10.84 -34.16
C ALA A 123 31.28 -10.14 -32.87
N CYS A 124 30.55 -9.11 -32.42
CA CYS A 124 30.83 -8.42 -31.16
C CYS A 124 30.71 -9.35 -29.93
N VAL A 125 29.68 -10.21 -29.88
CA VAL A 125 29.49 -11.18 -28.79
C VAL A 125 30.64 -12.20 -28.77
N VAL A 126 31.05 -12.72 -29.93
CA VAL A 126 32.20 -13.64 -30.04
C VAL A 126 33.48 -12.96 -29.58
N GLU A 127 33.75 -11.73 -30.02
CA GLU A 127 34.94 -10.99 -29.62
C GLU A 127 34.96 -10.69 -28.11
N ALA A 128 33.81 -10.37 -27.51
CA ALA A 128 33.69 -10.17 -26.06
C ALA A 128 33.97 -11.46 -25.28
N SER A 129 33.48 -12.61 -25.77
CA SER A 129 33.75 -13.94 -25.22
C SER A 129 35.25 -14.29 -25.30
N GLU A 130 35.88 -14.10 -26.46
CA GLU A 130 37.31 -14.37 -26.67
C GLU A 130 38.21 -13.46 -25.84
N ARG A 131 37.88 -12.17 -25.73
CA ARG A 131 38.64 -11.22 -24.92
C ARG A 131 38.63 -11.61 -23.45
N HIS A 132 37.47 -12.02 -22.92
CA HIS A 132 37.37 -12.52 -21.55
C HIS A 132 38.21 -13.78 -21.33
N LYS A 133 38.20 -14.72 -22.29
CA LYS A 133 39.05 -15.92 -22.22
C LYS A 133 40.55 -15.60 -22.20
N ARG A 134 41.00 -14.61 -22.99
CA ARG A 134 42.41 -14.20 -23.03
C ARG A 134 42.91 -13.72 -21.67
N TYR A 135 42.11 -12.93 -20.96
CA TYR A 135 42.53 -12.28 -19.71
C TYR A 135 42.22 -13.08 -18.45
N LYS A 136 41.25 -14.01 -18.49
CA LYS A 136 41.01 -15.00 -17.41
C LYS A 136 42.28 -15.81 -17.02
N SER A 137 43.23 -15.96 -17.94
CA SER A 137 44.52 -16.62 -17.70
C SER A 137 45.46 -15.84 -16.75
N VAL A 138 45.25 -14.54 -16.57
CA VAL A 138 46.03 -13.66 -15.69
C VAL A 138 45.52 -13.70 -14.24
N GLU A 139 44.27 -14.12 -14.05
CA GLU A 139 43.51 -13.98 -12.80
C GLU A 139 43.79 -15.08 -11.76
N MET A 140 44.27 -16.26 -12.18
CA MET A 140 44.63 -17.38 -11.30
C MET A 140 45.80 -17.08 -10.32
N ARG A 141 46.41 -15.89 -10.40
CA ARG A 141 47.52 -15.47 -9.52
C ARG A 141 47.14 -14.46 -8.44
N SER A 142 45.87 -14.04 -8.34
CA SER A 142 45.42 -13.06 -7.36
C SER A 142 44.36 -13.63 -6.41
N ASN A 143 44.59 -14.82 -5.85
CA ASN A 143 43.95 -15.21 -4.60
C ASN A 143 44.70 -14.50 -3.46
N SER A 144 44.45 -13.21 -3.27
CA SER A 144 44.90 -12.47 -2.09
C SER A 144 43.71 -12.20 -1.18
N SER A 145 43.63 -13.00 -0.11
CA SER A 145 42.96 -12.72 1.16
C SER A 145 41.65 -11.93 1.05
N THR A 146 40.53 -12.61 1.27
CA THR A 146 39.34 -11.98 1.86
C THR A 146 39.79 -11.28 3.14
N TYR A 147 40.17 -10.00 3.05
CA TYR A 147 40.25 -9.14 4.22
C TYR A 147 38.85 -9.21 4.83
N CYS A 148 38.74 -9.88 5.97
CA CYS A 148 37.52 -9.90 6.75
C CYS A 148 37.35 -8.46 7.26
N ALA A 149 36.67 -7.63 6.48
CA ALA A 149 36.31 -6.29 6.89
C ALA A 149 35.58 -6.45 8.23
N VAL A 150 36.09 -5.76 9.26
CA VAL A 150 35.47 -5.75 10.59
C VAL A 150 34.02 -5.37 10.40
N ASP A 151 33.11 -6.15 11.01
CA ASP A 151 31.68 -5.90 10.91
C ASP A 151 31.38 -4.44 11.31
N PRO A 152 30.88 -3.59 10.41
CA PRO A 152 30.65 -2.17 10.70
C PRO A 152 29.63 -1.96 11.83
N ARG A 153 28.85 -2.99 12.18
CA ARG A 153 27.87 -3.00 13.27
C ARG A 153 28.50 -3.18 14.65
N LEU A 154 29.73 -3.69 14.74
CA LEU A 154 30.39 -4.00 16.02
C LEU A 154 30.46 -2.78 16.95
N ALA A 155 30.72 -1.59 16.38
CA ALA A 155 30.75 -0.34 17.13
C ALA A 155 29.41 -0.02 17.82
N ALA A 156 28.27 -0.43 17.24
CA ALA A 156 26.94 -0.14 17.78
C ALA A 156 26.65 -0.87 19.11
N LEU A 157 27.40 -1.94 19.42
CA LEU A 157 27.30 -2.70 20.67
C LEU A 157 28.03 -2.03 21.85
N TYR A 158 28.97 -1.12 21.55
CA TYR A 158 29.87 -0.52 22.53
C TYR A 158 29.78 1.02 22.57
N VAL A 159 28.70 1.61 22.02
CA VAL A 159 28.45 3.05 22.13
C VAL A 159 28.15 3.41 23.59
N GLU A 160 28.81 4.44 24.10
CA GLU A 160 28.58 4.94 25.46
C GLU A 160 27.18 5.56 25.60
N ILE A 161 26.57 5.40 26.78
CA ILE A 161 25.20 5.89 27.03
C ILE A 161 25.11 7.40 26.83
N ASP A 162 26.16 8.14 27.19
CA ASP A 162 26.21 9.60 27.10
C ASP A 162 26.22 10.11 25.65
N GLU A 163 26.57 9.26 24.67
CA GLU A 163 26.54 9.61 23.25
C GLU A 163 25.16 9.38 22.60
N LEU A 164 24.23 8.73 23.30
CA LEU A 164 22.92 8.36 22.78
C LEU A 164 21.89 9.49 22.97
N VAL A 165 21.03 9.68 21.96
CA VAL A 165 19.96 10.68 21.98
C VAL A 165 18.64 10.03 21.56
N GLY A 166 17.53 10.37 22.24
CA GLY A 166 16.17 9.95 21.86
C GLY A 166 15.80 8.48 22.15
N ILE A 167 16.61 7.75 22.93
CA ILE A 167 16.42 6.29 23.15
C ILE A 167 15.52 5.96 24.36
N ASP A 168 15.38 6.85 25.34
CA ASP A 168 14.70 6.55 26.60
C ASP A 168 13.23 6.14 26.44
N GLY A 169 12.48 6.86 25.61
CA GLY A 169 11.08 6.54 25.31
C GLY A 169 10.91 5.16 24.66
N PRO A 170 11.55 4.89 23.51
CA PRO A 170 11.58 3.56 22.88
C PRO A 170 11.99 2.44 23.83
N LYS A 171 13.05 2.66 24.61
CA LYS A 171 13.58 1.70 25.57
C LYS A 171 12.55 1.34 26.63
N LYS A 172 11.94 2.34 27.27
CA LYS A 172 10.91 2.14 28.30
C LYS A 172 9.73 1.34 27.76
N HIS A 173 9.24 1.70 26.58
CA HIS A 173 8.11 1.02 25.95
C HIS A 173 8.39 -0.46 25.65
N ILE A 174 9.59 -0.80 25.14
CA ILE A 174 9.97 -2.20 24.91
C ILE A 174 10.08 -2.97 26.23
N ILE A 175 10.64 -2.36 27.27
CA ILE A 175 10.74 -2.99 28.61
C ILE A 175 9.35 -3.28 29.18
N GLU A 176 8.39 -2.37 29.03
CA GLU A 176 7.00 -2.60 29.42
C GLU A 176 6.43 -3.83 28.71
N TRP A 177 6.59 -3.95 27.38
CA TRP A 177 6.13 -5.13 26.63
C TRP A 177 6.79 -6.44 27.08
N LEU A 178 8.06 -6.40 27.48
CA LEU A 178 8.76 -7.57 28.00
C LEU A 178 8.25 -7.98 29.39
N THR A 179 7.80 -7.03 30.21
CA THR A 179 7.39 -7.22 31.61
C THR A 179 5.90 -7.48 31.82
N MET A 180 5.05 -7.30 30.81
CA MET A 180 3.62 -7.61 30.90
C MET A 180 3.34 -9.08 31.29
N GLU A 181 2.78 -9.29 32.48
CA GLU A 181 2.28 -10.58 32.97
C GLU A 181 1.09 -11.07 32.13
N THR A 182 0.92 -12.39 32.04
CA THR A 182 -0.23 -13.00 31.34
C THR A 182 -0.97 -13.93 32.26
N ASN A 183 -2.29 -13.96 32.12
CA ASN A 183 -3.14 -15.03 32.64
C ASN A 183 -2.54 -16.40 32.24
N ALA A 184 -2.46 -17.32 33.20
CA ALA A 184 -1.62 -18.52 33.23
C ALA A 184 -1.84 -19.58 32.12
N SER A 185 -2.59 -19.28 31.05
CA SER A 185 -3.03 -20.23 30.02
C SER A 185 -2.23 -20.21 28.70
N SER A 186 -1.26 -19.31 28.49
CA SER A 186 -0.47 -19.28 27.24
C SER A 186 0.98 -19.78 27.40
N ALA A 187 1.20 -21.07 27.17
CA ALA A 187 2.53 -21.72 27.19
C ALA A 187 3.45 -21.37 25.99
N LYS A 188 3.25 -20.22 25.32
CA LYS A 188 3.92 -19.86 24.05
C LYS A 188 5.14 -18.96 24.27
N LEU A 189 6.19 -19.16 23.47
CA LEU A 189 7.40 -18.31 23.47
C LEU A 189 7.07 -16.91 22.96
N ARG A 190 7.40 -15.87 23.74
CA ARG A 190 7.22 -14.48 23.31
C ARG A 190 8.44 -13.96 22.55
N VAL A 191 8.21 -13.53 21.32
CA VAL A 191 9.21 -12.94 20.42
C VAL A 191 8.84 -11.47 20.20
N LEU A 192 9.76 -10.56 20.49
CA LEU A 192 9.62 -9.13 20.20
C LEU A 192 10.55 -8.77 19.05
N SER A 193 9.99 -8.41 17.90
CA SER A 193 10.75 -8.06 16.71
C SER A 193 10.86 -6.54 16.56
N ILE A 194 12.07 -5.99 16.63
CA ILE A 194 12.38 -4.58 16.34
C ILE A 194 12.64 -4.43 14.84
N VAL A 195 11.85 -3.60 14.15
CA VAL A 195 11.92 -3.44 12.69
C VAL A 195 12.08 -2.00 12.25
N GLY A 196 12.83 -1.78 11.18
CA GLY A 196 13.05 -0.48 10.54
C GLY A 196 14.24 -0.47 9.57
N CYS A 197 14.42 0.62 8.83
CA CYS A 197 15.52 0.84 7.86
C CYS A 197 16.93 0.59 8.45
N GLY A 198 17.91 0.31 7.57
CA GLY A 198 19.32 0.28 7.94
C GLY A 198 19.77 1.63 8.52
N GLY A 199 20.59 1.63 9.57
CA GLY A 199 21.11 2.85 10.19
C GLY A 199 20.19 3.55 11.21
N LEU A 200 18.97 3.06 11.47
CA LEU A 200 18.05 3.64 12.48
C LEU A 200 18.47 3.40 13.95
N GLY A 201 19.46 2.56 14.22
CA GLY A 201 19.89 2.25 15.60
C GLY A 201 19.18 1.06 16.27
N LYS A 202 18.59 0.15 15.49
CA LYS A 202 17.90 -1.05 16.01
C LYS A 202 18.77 -1.91 16.94
N THR A 203 19.99 -2.23 16.50
CA THR A 203 20.98 -2.99 17.30
C THR A 203 21.31 -2.25 18.59
N THR A 204 21.47 -0.93 18.54
CA THR A 204 21.73 -0.08 19.71
C THR A 204 20.56 -0.12 20.69
N LEU A 205 19.31 0.03 20.21
CA LEU A 205 18.12 -0.05 21.04
C LEU A 205 17.97 -1.44 21.68
N ALA A 206 18.15 -2.51 20.90
CA ALA A 206 18.11 -3.88 21.39
C ALA A 206 19.15 -4.13 22.49
N ASN A 207 20.39 -3.66 22.29
CA ASN A 207 21.44 -3.75 23.29
C ASN A 207 21.11 -2.94 24.55
N GLN A 208 20.63 -1.71 24.43
CA GLN A 208 20.26 -0.88 25.59
C GLN A 208 19.14 -1.51 26.42
N VAL A 209 18.15 -2.12 25.78
CA VAL A 209 17.10 -2.90 26.45
C VAL A 209 17.71 -4.13 27.12
N TYR A 210 18.49 -4.91 26.38
CA TYR A 210 19.15 -6.13 26.86
C TYR A 210 19.99 -5.86 28.12
N GLN A 211 20.86 -4.85 28.10
CA GLN A 211 21.70 -4.50 29.26
C GLN A 211 20.87 -4.10 30.48
N SER A 212 19.69 -3.51 30.28
CA SER A 212 18.84 -3.02 31.37
C SER A 212 18.04 -4.12 32.06
N VAL A 213 17.71 -5.21 31.35
CA VAL A 213 16.85 -6.28 31.88
C VAL A 213 17.57 -7.62 32.05
N LYS A 214 18.78 -7.80 31.50
CA LYS A 214 19.50 -9.09 31.53
C LYS A 214 19.65 -9.70 32.93
N SER A 215 19.80 -8.88 33.97
CA SER A 215 19.94 -9.34 35.36
C SER A 215 18.69 -10.02 35.91
N GLN A 216 17.54 -9.85 35.26
CA GLN A 216 16.27 -10.48 35.64
C GLN A 216 16.11 -11.90 35.08
N PHE A 217 17.07 -12.38 34.29
CA PHE A 217 17.05 -13.67 33.60
C PHE A 217 18.20 -14.57 34.07
N SER A 218 17.95 -15.88 34.13
CA SER A 218 18.94 -16.87 34.62
C SER A 218 20.06 -17.14 33.63
N CYS A 219 19.82 -16.91 32.34
CA CYS A 219 20.83 -17.00 31.29
C CYS A 219 20.44 -16.12 30.11
N THR A 220 21.44 -15.59 29.42
CA THR A 220 21.23 -14.59 28.37
C THR A 220 22.20 -14.79 27.21
N ALA A 221 21.78 -14.44 26.00
CA ALA A 221 22.67 -14.41 24.83
C ALA A 221 22.34 -13.24 23.91
N PHE A 222 23.34 -12.70 23.23
CA PHE A 222 23.24 -11.69 22.20
C PHE A 222 24.07 -12.12 20.99
N VAL A 223 23.39 -12.68 19.98
CA VAL A 223 24.04 -13.18 18.76
C VAL A 223 23.63 -12.37 17.55
N SER A 224 24.54 -12.19 16.60
CA SER A 224 24.26 -11.51 15.32
C SER A 224 24.17 -12.50 14.17
N VAL A 225 23.30 -12.19 13.20
CA VAL A 225 23.10 -12.98 12.00
C VAL A 225 23.79 -12.28 10.81
N SER A 226 24.60 -13.04 10.08
CA SER A 226 25.22 -12.61 8.83
C SER A 226 24.25 -12.77 7.65
N ARG A 227 24.49 -12.02 6.56
CA ARG A 227 23.70 -12.13 5.32
C ARG A 227 23.62 -13.56 4.78
N ASN A 228 24.75 -14.28 4.83
CA ASN A 228 24.80 -15.72 4.58
C ASN A 228 24.89 -16.41 5.94
N PRO A 229 23.76 -16.83 6.53
CA PRO A 229 23.72 -17.34 7.90
C PRO A 229 24.30 -18.76 7.96
N ASP A 230 25.28 -18.96 8.84
CA ASP A 230 25.70 -20.28 9.29
C ASP A 230 24.92 -20.61 10.57
N VAL A 231 23.81 -21.34 10.41
CA VAL A 231 22.90 -21.69 11.51
C VAL A 231 23.64 -22.50 12.58
N LYS A 232 24.52 -23.41 12.17
CA LYS A 232 25.37 -24.18 13.08
C LYS A 232 26.24 -23.27 13.94
N LYS A 233 26.90 -22.28 13.33
CA LYS A 233 27.69 -21.28 14.07
C LYS A 233 26.81 -20.48 15.04
N ILE A 234 25.65 -20.00 14.60
CA ILE A 234 24.73 -19.21 15.45
C ILE A 234 24.27 -20.01 16.67
N LEU A 235 23.84 -21.25 16.50
CA LEU A 235 23.44 -22.12 17.61
C LEU A 235 24.59 -22.38 18.59
N ARG A 236 25.81 -22.51 18.06
CA ARG A 236 27.02 -22.66 18.89
C ARG A 236 27.32 -21.39 19.68
N ASP A 237 27.18 -20.22 19.08
CA ASP A 237 27.40 -18.93 19.74
C ASP A 237 26.33 -18.69 20.83
N ILE A 238 25.07 -19.03 20.57
CA ILE A 238 24.00 -19.02 21.60
C ILE A 238 24.38 -19.95 22.76
N SER A 239 24.81 -21.19 22.45
CA SER A 239 25.17 -22.19 23.47
C SER A 239 26.28 -21.70 24.38
N LYS A 240 27.31 -21.07 23.83
CA LYS A 240 28.42 -20.49 24.59
C LYS A 240 27.95 -19.36 25.50
N GLU A 241 27.16 -18.43 24.98
CA GLU A 241 26.73 -17.25 25.75
C GLU A 241 25.75 -17.58 26.88
N VAL A 242 24.87 -18.57 26.69
CA VAL A 242 23.96 -19.02 27.77
C VAL A 242 24.68 -19.86 28.84
N GLY A 243 25.96 -20.20 28.65
CA GLY A 243 26.81 -20.87 29.63
C GLY A 243 27.01 -22.38 29.43
N ILE A 244 26.82 -22.92 28.22
CA ILE A 244 27.16 -24.31 27.90
C ILE A 244 28.65 -24.35 27.49
N LEU A 245 29.50 -24.92 28.35
CA LEU A 245 30.97 -24.90 28.22
C LEU A 245 31.58 -26.22 27.72
N ASN A 246 30.78 -27.22 27.35
CA ASN A 246 31.26 -28.53 26.91
C ASN A 246 31.97 -28.46 25.53
N ASN A 247 32.55 -29.56 25.04
CA ASN A 247 33.21 -29.63 23.73
C ASN A 247 32.20 -29.59 22.55
N ILE A 248 31.46 -28.48 22.41
CA ILE A 248 30.42 -28.28 21.39
C ILE A 248 30.97 -27.97 19.98
N LEU A 249 32.29 -28.09 19.79
CA LEU A 249 32.95 -27.69 18.55
C LEU A 249 32.58 -28.61 17.37
N ASP A 250 32.49 -29.92 17.64
CA ASP A 250 32.23 -30.95 16.62
C ASP A 250 30.76 -31.30 16.44
N HIS A 251 29.88 -30.81 17.33
CA HIS A 251 28.45 -31.15 17.31
C HIS A 251 27.80 -30.72 15.99
N ASP A 252 26.89 -31.52 15.47
CA ASP A 252 26.02 -31.15 14.35
C ASP A 252 24.85 -30.24 14.80
N GLU A 253 24.06 -29.74 13.85
CA GLU A 253 22.94 -28.82 14.16
C GLU A 253 21.89 -29.45 15.08
N LYS A 254 21.60 -30.74 14.90
CA LYS A 254 20.61 -31.46 15.72
C LYS A 254 21.11 -31.60 17.16
N GLN A 255 22.36 -31.99 17.34
CA GLN A 255 22.98 -32.12 18.65
C GLN A 255 23.02 -30.78 19.38
N LEU A 256 23.34 -29.68 18.68
CA LEU A 256 23.29 -28.32 19.24
C LEU A 256 21.87 -27.95 19.71
N ILE A 257 20.86 -28.23 18.88
CA ILE A 257 19.45 -28.00 19.21
C ILE A 257 19.06 -28.81 20.46
N ASP A 258 19.39 -30.10 20.50
CA ASP A 258 19.02 -30.98 21.61
C ASP A 258 19.66 -30.55 22.94
N GLU A 259 20.93 -30.12 22.92
CA GLU A 259 21.61 -29.59 24.11
C GLU A 259 20.98 -28.28 24.60
N LEU A 260 20.75 -27.32 23.70
CA LEU A 260 20.06 -26.06 24.03
C LEU A 260 18.67 -26.31 24.59
N ARG A 261 17.89 -27.21 23.98
CA ARG A 261 16.56 -27.58 24.46
C ARG A 261 16.60 -28.20 25.85
N LYS A 262 17.62 -29.01 26.16
CA LYS A 262 17.81 -29.60 27.48
C LYS A 262 18.15 -28.52 28.51
N TYR A 263 19.06 -27.61 28.18
CA TYR A 263 19.56 -26.58 29.08
C TYR A 263 18.54 -25.46 29.36
N LEU A 264 17.82 -25.00 28.33
CA LEU A 264 16.88 -23.89 28.43
C LEU A 264 15.52 -24.28 29.05
N ARG A 265 15.21 -25.58 29.15
CA ARG A 265 13.89 -26.10 29.55
C ARG A 265 13.35 -25.56 30.87
N GLU A 266 14.23 -25.37 31.84
CA GLU A 266 13.88 -24.97 33.22
C GLU A 266 14.43 -23.59 33.58
N LYS A 267 14.89 -22.82 32.58
CA LYS A 267 15.52 -21.52 32.78
C LYS A 267 14.67 -20.40 32.20
N ARG A 268 14.58 -19.30 32.94
CA ARG A 268 14.10 -18.02 32.42
C ARG A 268 15.23 -17.38 31.63
N TYR A 269 15.12 -17.38 30.30
CA TYR A 269 16.18 -16.87 29.42
C TYR A 269 15.77 -15.62 28.64
N LEU A 270 16.77 -14.80 28.30
CA LEU A 270 16.65 -13.68 27.38
C LEU A 270 17.67 -13.83 26.24
N ILE A 271 17.18 -14.04 25.02
CA ILE A 271 18.05 -14.20 23.84
C ILE A 271 17.76 -13.07 22.86
N VAL A 272 18.80 -12.36 22.43
CA VAL A 272 18.75 -11.36 21.36
C VAL A 272 19.36 -11.96 20.11
N ILE A 273 18.63 -11.91 19.00
CA ILE A 273 19.10 -12.31 17.67
C ILE A 273 19.06 -11.10 16.75
N ASP A 274 20.22 -10.53 16.50
CA ASP A 274 20.39 -9.27 15.77
C ASP A 274 20.51 -9.47 14.25
N ASP A 275 19.83 -8.61 13.49
CA ASP A 275 19.85 -8.45 12.02
C ASP A 275 19.47 -9.71 11.23
N ILE A 276 18.27 -10.24 11.51
CA ILE A 276 17.70 -11.38 10.75
C ILE A 276 17.25 -10.92 9.35
N TRP A 277 17.85 -11.52 8.32
CA TRP A 277 17.60 -11.20 6.91
C TRP A 277 16.47 -12.02 6.27
N ASP A 278 16.31 -13.28 6.66
CA ASP A 278 15.33 -14.24 6.13
C ASP A 278 14.65 -15.04 7.26
N ALA A 279 13.43 -15.53 7.04
CA ALA A 279 12.69 -16.31 8.04
C ALA A 279 13.17 -17.77 8.16
N LYS A 280 13.77 -18.36 7.11
CA LYS A 280 14.20 -19.77 7.10
C LYS A 280 15.24 -20.12 8.17
N PRO A 281 16.33 -19.33 8.37
CA PRO A 281 17.28 -19.60 9.45
C PRO A 281 16.60 -19.57 10.83
N TRP A 282 15.64 -18.65 11.01
CA TRP A 282 14.89 -18.54 12.25
C TRP A 282 14.04 -19.78 12.54
N GLU A 283 13.38 -20.36 11.54
CA GLU A 283 12.59 -21.60 11.74
C GLU A 283 13.45 -22.72 12.35
N THR A 284 14.73 -22.79 11.99
CA THR A 284 15.66 -23.77 12.57
C THR A 284 16.12 -23.36 13.97
N ILE A 285 16.52 -22.10 14.17
CA ILE A 285 16.97 -21.59 15.48
C ILE A 285 15.85 -21.72 16.53
N LYS A 286 14.61 -21.44 16.13
CA LYS A 286 13.41 -21.54 16.98
C LYS A 286 13.21 -22.95 17.54
N LEU A 287 13.65 -24.00 16.85
CA LEU A 287 13.58 -25.37 17.37
C LEU A 287 14.39 -25.55 18.65
N ALA A 288 15.43 -24.75 18.88
CA ALA A 288 16.23 -24.79 20.10
C ALA A 288 15.56 -24.09 21.30
N LEU A 289 14.60 -23.19 21.05
CA LEU A 289 14.06 -22.25 22.05
C LEU A 289 12.76 -22.78 22.68
N VAL A 290 12.86 -23.48 23.81
CA VAL A 290 11.71 -24.07 24.53
C VAL A 290 11.15 -23.14 25.60
N ASN A 291 9.82 -22.99 25.68
CA ASN A 291 9.17 -22.24 26.77
C ASN A 291 8.20 -23.15 27.54
N LYS A 292 8.48 -23.42 28.83
CA LYS A 292 7.60 -24.21 29.72
C LYS A 292 7.15 -23.38 30.92
N ASN A 293 6.54 -22.22 30.64
CA ASN A 293 6.03 -21.25 31.61
C ASN A 293 7.11 -20.54 32.46
N CYS A 294 8.36 -20.49 32.00
CA CYS A 294 9.46 -19.79 32.69
C CYS A 294 9.58 -18.30 32.29
N GLU A 295 8.55 -17.74 31.65
CA GLU A 295 8.53 -16.35 31.16
C GLU A 295 9.73 -15.94 30.29
N SER A 296 10.31 -16.87 29.53
CA SER A 296 11.44 -16.58 28.65
C SER A 296 11.05 -15.59 27.54
N ARG A 297 12.03 -14.80 27.10
CA ARG A 297 11.85 -13.73 26.11
C ARG A 297 12.88 -13.83 25.00
N VAL A 298 12.46 -13.54 23.77
CA VAL A 298 13.36 -13.39 22.63
C VAL A 298 13.17 -12.01 22.03
N ILE A 299 14.27 -11.31 21.78
CA ILE A 299 14.28 -10.06 21.02
C ILE A 299 14.94 -10.35 19.68
N THR A 300 14.33 -9.92 18.59
CA THR A 300 14.94 -10.00 17.26
C THR A 300 15.02 -8.61 16.66
N THR A 301 16.02 -8.36 15.81
CA THR A 301 16.04 -7.14 14.98
C THR A 301 16.05 -7.52 13.50
N THR A 302 15.37 -6.74 12.66
CA THR A 302 15.34 -6.97 11.22
C THR A 302 15.05 -5.69 10.44
N ARG A 303 15.41 -5.67 9.16
CA ARG A 303 15.06 -4.60 8.22
C ARG A 303 13.73 -4.85 7.51
N SER A 304 13.21 -6.08 7.61
CA SER A 304 12.03 -6.53 6.87
C SER A 304 10.80 -6.64 7.77
N THR A 305 9.75 -5.90 7.43
CA THR A 305 8.46 -5.98 8.15
C THR A 305 7.78 -7.34 7.98
N ALA A 306 7.96 -7.97 6.81
CA ALA A 306 7.46 -9.31 6.53
C ALA A 306 8.17 -10.35 7.40
N VAL A 307 9.51 -10.26 7.51
CA VAL A 307 10.28 -11.14 8.40
C VAL A 307 9.84 -10.92 9.85
N ALA A 308 9.81 -9.67 10.34
CA ALA A 308 9.38 -9.37 11.71
C ALA A 308 8.00 -9.98 12.06
N SER A 309 7.05 -9.90 11.12
CA SER A 309 5.70 -10.47 11.29
C SER A 309 5.72 -12.00 11.33
N CYS A 310 6.57 -12.64 10.52
CA CYS A 310 6.78 -14.09 10.54
C CYS A 310 7.38 -14.56 11.86
N LEU A 311 8.42 -13.87 12.35
CA LEU A 311 9.09 -14.15 13.63
C LEU A 311 8.11 -14.06 14.81
N SER A 312 7.18 -13.10 14.77
CA SER A 312 6.23 -12.79 15.84
C SER A 312 4.86 -13.51 15.73
N SER A 313 4.66 -14.38 14.74
CA SER A 313 3.36 -14.98 14.37
C SER A 313 2.64 -15.83 15.44
N GLN A 314 3.31 -16.20 16.54
CA GLN A 314 2.77 -17.08 17.60
C GLN A 314 2.62 -16.39 18.97
N GLY A 315 2.17 -15.13 18.98
CA GLY A 315 1.98 -14.34 20.21
C GLY A 315 3.15 -13.41 20.52
N GLY A 316 3.93 -13.05 19.50
CA GLY A 316 4.98 -12.04 19.58
C GLY A 316 4.50 -10.65 19.18
N ASN A 317 5.26 -9.63 19.57
CA ASN A 317 4.99 -8.23 19.22
C ASN A 317 5.98 -7.76 18.14
N VAL A 318 5.59 -6.75 17.36
CA VAL A 318 6.47 -6.10 16.39
C VAL A 318 6.58 -4.62 16.76
N TYR A 319 7.76 -4.20 17.17
CA TYR A 319 8.08 -2.81 17.45
C TYR A 319 8.65 -2.14 16.20
N ARG A 320 7.89 -1.25 15.58
CA ARG A 320 8.36 -0.43 14.46
C ARG A 320 9.13 0.77 15.01
N MET A 321 10.44 0.82 14.75
CA MET A 321 11.30 1.90 15.21
C MET A 321 11.07 3.14 14.34
N ASN A 322 10.79 4.28 14.98
CA ASN A 322 10.65 5.57 14.31
C ASN A 322 12.01 6.25 14.14
N SER A 323 12.13 7.16 13.17
CA SER A 323 13.24 8.11 13.07
C SER A 323 13.34 9.01 14.31
N LEU A 324 14.50 9.60 14.53
CA LEU A 324 14.66 10.61 15.57
C LEU A 324 13.76 11.82 15.32
N SER A 325 13.33 12.48 16.39
CA SER A 325 12.65 13.77 16.29
C SER A 325 13.60 14.80 15.68
N PHE A 326 13.05 15.86 15.08
CA PHE A 326 13.88 16.94 14.52
C PHE A 326 14.81 17.54 15.59
N GLU A 327 14.31 17.73 16.82
CA GLU A 327 15.08 18.25 17.95
C GLU A 327 16.19 17.29 18.39
N ASP A 328 15.91 16.00 18.53
CA ASP A 328 16.93 15.00 18.87
C ASP A 328 17.98 14.88 17.75
N SER A 329 17.56 15.00 16.50
CA SER A 329 18.46 15.00 15.35
C SER A 329 19.39 16.20 15.36
N LYS A 330 18.87 17.38 15.70
CA LYS A 330 19.65 18.61 15.84
C LYS A 330 20.65 18.52 17.00
N ARG A 331 20.22 18.01 18.15
CA ARG A 331 21.10 17.76 19.30
C ARG A 331 22.23 16.81 18.93
N LEU A 332 21.91 15.70 18.25
CA LEU A 332 22.91 14.72 17.82
C LEU A 332 23.92 15.33 16.83
N LEU A 333 23.45 16.11 15.85
CA LEU A 333 24.31 16.79 14.88
C LEU A 333 25.29 17.75 15.57
N LEU A 334 24.77 18.64 16.43
CA LEU A 334 25.57 19.67 17.10
C LEU A 334 26.57 19.05 18.09
N LYS A 335 26.11 18.08 18.89
CA LYS A 335 26.98 17.34 19.81
C LYS A 335 28.14 16.69 19.08
N ARG A 336 27.88 16.08 17.93
CA ARG A 336 28.89 15.31 17.20
C ARG A 336 29.81 16.17 16.33
N ALA A 337 29.31 17.26 15.77
CA ALA A 337 30.09 18.19 14.95
C ALA A 337 30.91 19.16 15.80
N PHE A 338 30.39 19.62 16.95
CA PHE A 338 31.03 20.68 17.74
C PHE A 338 31.34 20.30 19.20
N GLY A 339 30.98 19.10 19.65
CA GLY A 339 31.18 18.65 21.03
C GLY A 339 30.21 19.25 22.05
N SER A 340 29.18 20.00 21.63
CA SER A 340 28.19 20.62 22.52
C SER A 340 26.79 20.66 21.90
N GLU A 341 25.77 20.37 22.72
CA GLU A 341 24.36 20.35 22.32
C GLU A 341 23.74 21.76 22.21
N ASN A 342 24.33 22.78 22.85
CA ASN A 342 23.72 24.09 23.08
C ASN A 342 24.34 25.24 22.26
N LEU A 343 24.97 24.93 21.13
CA LEU A 343 25.63 25.94 20.29
C LEU A 343 24.66 26.69 19.38
N SER A 344 24.71 28.02 19.46
CA SER A 344 24.03 28.94 18.57
C SER A 344 24.84 29.12 17.27
N CYS A 345 24.49 28.37 16.22
CA CYS A 345 25.17 28.40 14.92
C CYS A 345 24.55 29.42 13.94
N THR A 346 24.28 30.66 14.39
CA THR A 346 23.59 31.67 13.56
C THR A 346 24.30 31.98 12.24
N HIS A 347 25.62 31.90 12.20
CA HIS A 347 26.44 32.14 11.00
C HIS A 347 26.22 31.12 9.87
N LEU A 348 25.69 29.92 10.18
CA LEU A 348 25.38 28.88 9.19
C LEU A 348 23.99 29.04 8.56
N GLY A 349 23.16 29.95 9.09
CA GLY A 349 21.79 30.16 8.60
C GLY A 349 20.93 28.90 8.69
N SER A 350 20.19 28.58 7.62
CA SER A 350 19.30 27.41 7.52
C SER A 350 19.99 26.10 7.12
N VAL A 351 21.28 26.14 6.78
CA VAL A 351 22.01 24.99 6.20
C VAL A 351 22.00 23.75 7.12
N PRO A 352 22.22 23.86 8.45
CA PRO A 352 22.13 22.70 9.34
C PRO A 352 20.73 22.08 9.33
N ASP A 353 19.68 22.90 9.32
CA ASP A 353 18.29 22.43 9.29
C ASP A 353 17.95 21.77 7.93
N GLU A 354 18.54 22.24 6.83
CA GLU A 354 18.45 21.59 5.50
C GLU A 354 19.14 20.23 5.45
N ILE A 355 20.33 20.12 6.04
CA ILE A 355 21.04 18.84 6.18
C ILE A 355 20.20 17.86 7.01
N LEU A 356 19.62 18.32 8.12
CA LEU A 356 18.77 17.48 8.97
C LEU A 356 17.51 17.02 8.25
N ARG A 357 16.91 17.87 7.41
CA ARG A 357 15.76 17.49 6.56
C ARG A 357 16.13 16.36 5.59
N LYS A 358 17.30 16.42 4.94
CA LYS A 358 17.79 15.32 4.08
C LYS A 358 18.09 14.04 4.87
N CYS A 359 18.56 14.17 6.10
CA CYS A 359 18.81 13.03 6.98
C CYS A 359 17.52 12.38 7.49
N ASP A 360 16.38 13.10 7.51
CA ASP A 360 15.05 12.64 7.93
C ASP A 360 15.06 11.83 9.24
N GLY A 361 15.87 12.30 10.19
CA GLY A 361 16.04 11.68 11.52
C GLY A 361 16.77 10.34 11.54
N LEU A 362 17.48 9.96 10.48
CA LEU A 362 18.31 8.75 10.43
C LEU A 362 19.63 8.95 11.20
N PRO A 363 19.83 8.32 12.39
CA PRO A 363 20.98 8.59 13.25
C PRO A 363 22.33 8.36 12.57
N LEU A 364 22.45 7.28 11.79
CA LEU A 364 23.70 6.97 11.09
C LEU A 364 24.05 8.04 10.03
N ALA A 365 23.05 8.58 9.32
CA ALA A 365 23.28 9.67 8.38
C ALA A 365 23.75 10.93 9.10
N ILE A 366 23.07 11.29 10.20
CA ILE A 366 23.42 12.44 11.02
C ILE A 366 24.84 12.30 11.55
N ILE A 367 25.21 11.17 12.17
CA ILE A 367 26.55 10.94 12.72
C ILE A 367 27.62 11.02 11.63
N THR A 368 27.35 10.45 10.46
CA THR A 368 28.30 10.43 9.33
C THR A 368 28.55 11.85 8.82
N ILE A 369 27.47 12.60 8.54
CA ILE A 369 27.56 13.98 8.06
C ILE A 369 28.18 14.89 9.13
N SER A 370 27.82 14.72 10.41
CA SER A 370 28.44 15.45 11.52
C SER A 370 29.95 15.24 11.57
N SER A 371 30.39 13.99 11.39
CA SER A 371 31.82 13.64 11.40
C SER A 371 32.56 14.25 10.20
N MET A 372 31.88 14.45 9.07
CA MET A 372 32.42 15.14 7.90
C MET A 372 32.46 16.67 8.05
N LEU A 373 31.73 17.20 9.03
CA LEU A 373 31.58 18.63 9.31
C LEU A 373 32.36 19.07 10.55
N ALA A 374 32.92 18.13 11.34
CA ALA A 374 33.53 18.42 12.64
C ALA A 374 34.66 19.47 12.57
N ASP A 375 35.41 19.51 11.47
CA ASP A 375 36.52 20.46 11.26
C ASP A 375 36.14 21.63 10.31
N LYS A 376 34.85 21.80 9.98
CA LYS A 376 34.37 22.80 9.00
C LYS A 376 33.56 23.88 9.69
N HIS A 377 34.05 25.11 9.60
CA HIS A 377 33.44 26.26 10.28
C HIS A 377 32.82 27.27 9.31
N ALA A 378 33.13 27.20 8.02
CA ALA A 378 32.59 28.14 7.04
C ALA A 378 31.27 27.63 6.43
N LYS A 379 30.30 28.54 6.26
CA LYS A 379 29.00 28.23 5.65
C LYS A 379 29.15 27.58 4.27
N CYS A 380 30.08 28.06 3.45
CA CYS A 380 30.31 27.51 2.10
C CYS A 380 30.78 26.04 2.10
N GLU A 381 31.44 25.58 3.17
CA GLU A 381 31.83 24.17 3.31
C GLU A 381 30.65 23.28 3.69
N TRP A 382 29.74 23.81 4.50
CA TRP A 382 28.48 23.17 4.84
C TRP A 382 27.53 23.11 3.62
N ASP A 383 27.43 24.20 2.86
CA ASP A 383 26.68 24.25 1.60
C ASP A 383 27.19 23.21 0.60
N ARG A 384 28.52 23.06 0.46
CA ARG A 384 29.13 22.02 -0.37
C ARG A 384 28.73 20.62 0.08
N VAL A 385 28.81 20.33 1.38
CA VAL A 385 28.41 19.02 1.91
C VAL A 385 26.92 18.77 1.66
N LEU A 386 26.06 19.75 1.85
CA LEU A 386 24.61 19.66 1.59
C LEU A 386 24.28 19.36 0.13
N HIS A 387 24.97 20.01 -0.82
CA HIS A 387 24.74 19.80 -2.25
C HIS A 387 25.34 18.48 -2.76
N ASP A 388 26.46 18.04 -2.20
CA ASP A 388 27.22 16.89 -2.70
C ASP A 388 27.12 15.63 -1.83
N ILE A 389 26.11 15.50 -0.94
CA ILE A 389 25.99 14.38 0.04
C ILE A 389 26.28 13.03 -0.62
N GLY A 390 25.56 12.67 -1.70
CA GLY A 390 25.74 11.38 -2.38
C GLY A 390 27.16 11.12 -2.87
N SER A 391 27.76 12.08 -3.57
CA SER A 391 29.14 11.93 -4.07
C SER A 391 30.16 11.90 -2.93
N THR A 392 29.86 12.61 -1.85
CA THR A 392 30.68 12.69 -0.65
C THR A 392 30.64 11.37 0.12
N LEU A 393 29.47 10.71 0.20
CA LEU A 393 29.32 9.36 0.76
C LEU A 393 30.16 8.32 0.00
N ALA A 394 30.30 8.47 -1.33
CA ALA A 394 31.07 7.55 -2.16
C ALA A 394 32.60 7.73 -2.05
N LYS A 395 33.09 8.92 -1.67
CA LYS A 395 34.52 9.29 -1.73
C LYS A 395 35.20 9.45 -0.37
N ASN A 396 34.46 9.67 0.71
CA ASN A 396 35.04 10.00 2.02
C ASN A 396 35.18 8.78 2.92
N THR A 397 36.34 8.69 3.58
CA THR A 397 36.65 7.62 4.55
C THR A 397 35.71 7.64 5.75
N SER A 398 35.28 8.82 6.20
CA SER A 398 34.30 8.98 7.29
C SER A 398 32.91 8.44 6.95
N ALA A 399 32.59 8.28 5.65
CA ALA A 399 31.32 7.74 5.18
C ALA A 399 31.35 6.23 4.91
N GLU A 400 32.50 5.57 5.04
CA GLU A 400 32.66 4.13 4.74
C GLU A 400 31.64 3.25 5.45
N LYS A 401 31.36 3.51 6.73
CA LYS A 401 30.38 2.74 7.52
C LYS A 401 28.96 2.88 6.96
N MET A 402 28.56 4.09 6.62
CA MET A 402 27.23 4.37 6.09
C MET A 402 27.07 3.81 4.68
N THR A 403 28.07 4.01 3.83
CA THR A 403 28.13 3.44 2.48
C THR A 403 28.14 1.92 2.52
N ALA A 404 28.84 1.30 3.48
CA ALA A 404 28.80 -0.15 3.68
C ALA A 404 27.39 -0.64 4.08
N ILE A 405 26.71 0.03 5.02
CA ILE A 405 25.35 -0.35 5.45
C ILE A 405 24.31 -0.20 4.32
N LEU A 406 24.41 0.87 3.53
CA LEU A 406 23.56 1.09 2.35
C LEU A 406 23.86 0.07 1.25
N SER A 407 25.15 -0.22 1.02
CA SER A 407 25.61 -1.25 0.09
C SER A 407 25.07 -2.63 0.46
N MET A 408 25.23 -3.04 1.72
CA MET A 408 24.66 -4.31 2.22
C MET A 408 23.15 -4.40 1.99
N SER A 409 22.41 -3.30 2.24
CA SER A 409 20.95 -3.26 2.01
C SER A 409 20.60 -3.37 0.53
N TYR A 410 21.38 -2.74 -0.35
CA TYR A 410 21.16 -2.74 -1.79
C TYR A 410 21.48 -4.10 -2.45
N PHE A 411 22.56 -4.76 -2.02
CA PHE A 411 22.96 -6.06 -2.56
C PHE A 411 22.16 -7.24 -1.99
N ASP A 412 21.53 -7.10 -0.83
CA ASP A 412 20.57 -8.11 -0.31
C ASP A 412 19.25 -8.18 -1.12
N ILE A 413 18.95 -7.14 -1.88
CA ILE A 413 17.74 -7.09 -2.69
C ILE A 413 17.89 -8.03 -3.89
N PRO A 414 16.89 -8.90 -4.14
CA PRO A 414 16.81 -9.69 -5.36
C PRO A 414 16.98 -8.81 -6.57
N CYS A 415 17.79 -9.27 -7.51
CA CYS A 415 18.28 -8.38 -8.52
C CYS A 415 17.17 -7.70 -9.37
N HIS A 416 16.03 -8.36 -9.64
CA HIS A 416 14.91 -7.76 -10.39
C HIS A 416 14.38 -6.50 -9.69
N LEU A 417 14.25 -6.58 -8.36
CA LEU A 417 13.86 -5.44 -7.52
C LEU A 417 14.95 -4.37 -7.49
N ARG A 418 16.23 -4.74 -7.58
CA ARG A 418 17.35 -3.79 -7.64
C ARG A 418 17.28 -2.92 -8.90
N THR A 419 16.90 -3.49 -10.04
CA THR A 419 16.65 -2.75 -11.28
C THR A 419 15.47 -1.77 -11.12
N CYS A 420 14.38 -2.21 -10.48
CA CYS A 420 13.23 -1.36 -10.15
C CYS A 420 13.59 -0.23 -9.17
N LEU A 421 14.44 -0.52 -8.18
CA LEU A 421 14.95 0.44 -7.21
C LEU A 421 15.85 1.49 -7.88
N LEU A 422 16.80 1.08 -8.71
CA LEU A 422 17.65 2.01 -9.47
C LEU A 422 16.82 2.93 -10.37
N TYR A 423 15.71 2.45 -10.94
CA TYR A 423 14.83 3.27 -11.76
C TYR A 423 14.23 4.46 -11.00
N LEU A 424 14.12 4.37 -9.67
CA LEU A 424 13.65 5.46 -8.84
C LEU A 424 14.63 6.64 -8.77
N SER A 425 15.89 6.47 -9.20
CA SER A 425 16.88 7.56 -9.28
C SER A 425 16.47 8.67 -10.24
N VAL A 426 15.49 8.42 -11.11
CA VAL A 426 14.89 9.41 -12.01
C VAL A 426 14.09 10.47 -11.25
N PHE A 427 13.47 10.14 -10.12
CA PHE A 427 12.61 11.07 -9.42
C PHE A 427 13.41 12.06 -8.57
N PRO A 428 12.95 13.32 -8.42
CA PRO A 428 13.61 14.30 -7.57
C PRO A 428 13.45 13.93 -6.09
N GLU A 429 14.23 14.60 -5.25
CA GLU A 429 14.12 14.50 -3.79
C GLU A 429 12.68 14.81 -3.35
N ASP A 430 12.28 14.19 -2.25
CA ASP A 430 10.98 14.38 -1.64
C ASP A 430 9.73 13.99 -2.47
N TYR A 431 9.90 13.54 -3.72
CA TYR A 431 8.82 13.35 -4.68
C TYR A 431 7.87 12.21 -4.29
N LYS A 432 6.56 12.50 -4.35
CA LYS A 432 5.51 11.50 -4.13
C LYS A 432 5.22 10.73 -5.40
N ILE A 433 5.69 9.48 -5.46
CA ILE A 433 5.57 8.61 -6.62
C ILE A 433 4.30 7.76 -6.48
N GLN A 434 3.36 7.94 -7.41
CA GLN A 434 2.13 7.13 -7.44
C GLN A 434 2.46 5.68 -7.82
N LYS A 435 1.95 4.69 -7.07
CA LYS A 435 2.20 3.26 -7.28
C LYS A 435 1.91 2.84 -8.72
N GLN A 436 0.76 3.25 -9.25
CA GLN A 436 0.34 2.93 -10.61
C GLN A 436 1.29 3.48 -11.68
N ARG A 437 1.70 4.75 -11.54
CA ARG A 437 2.64 5.40 -12.47
C ARG A 437 3.96 4.65 -12.52
N LEU A 438 4.47 4.24 -11.35
CA LEU A 438 5.72 3.52 -11.23
C LEU A 438 5.66 2.11 -11.86
N ILE A 439 4.61 1.34 -11.55
CA ILE A 439 4.42 -0.01 -12.10
C ILE A 439 4.27 0.04 -13.61
N ASN A 440 3.47 0.97 -14.15
CA ASN A 440 3.29 1.12 -15.59
C ASN A 440 4.61 1.45 -16.30
N ARG A 441 5.48 2.26 -15.68
CA ARG A 441 6.81 2.56 -16.21
C ARG A 441 7.75 1.36 -16.16
N TRP A 442 7.78 0.61 -15.04
CA TRP A 442 8.54 -0.64 -14.95
C TRP A 442 8.08 -1.68 -15.99
N SER A 443 6.78 -1.77 -16.24
CA SER A 443 6.19 -2.62 -17.27
C SER A 443 6.61 -2.19 -18.68
N ALA A 444 6.56 -0.89 -18.98
CA ALA A 444 6.96 -0.33 -20.27
C ALA A 444 8.46 -0.54 -20.56
N GLU A 445 9.30 -0.37 -19.54
CA GLU A 445 10.73 -0.67 -19.61
C GLU A 445 11.03 -2.17 -19.84
N GLY A 446 10.13 -3.04 -19.35
CA GLY A 446 10.26 -4.49 -19.44
C GLY A 446 10.93 -5.12 -18.20
N PHE A 447 10.91 -4.45 -17.05
CA PHE A 447 11.46 -4.96 -15.79
C PHE A 447 10.55 -6.00 -15.12
N ILE A 448 9.26 -5.97 -15.45
CA ILE A 448 8.27 -6.92 -14.94
C ILE A 448 8.06 -8.03 -15.98
N HIS A 449 8.15 -9.27 -15.53
CA HIS A 449 7.94 -10.46 -16.36
C HIS A 449 6.64 -11.15 -15.96
N GLU A 450 5.90 -11.62 -16.96
CA GLU A 450 4.69 -12.43 -16.74
C GLU A 450 5.10 -13.85 -16.34
N GLU A 451 4.60 -14.33 -15.21
CA GLU A 451 4.63 -15.75 -14.82
C GLU A 451 3.23 -16.34 -15.04
N GLU A 452 3.14 -17.66 -15.22
CA GLU A 452 1.87 -18.34 -15.47
C GLU A 452 0.83 -18.01 -14.37
N GLY A 453 -0.28 -17.39 -14.77
CA GLY A 453 -1.40 -17.08 -13.88
C GLY A 453 -1.36 -15.72 -13.17
N GLN A 454 -0.37 -14.86 -13.41
CA GLN A 454 -0.30 -13.51 -12.81
C GLN A 454 -0.15 -12.40 -13.85
N THR A 455 -0.85 -11.29 -13.65
CA THR A 455 -0.75 -10.12 -14.53
C THR A 455 0.54 -9.34 -14.28
N LYS A 456 1.00 -8.55 -15.27
CA LYS A 456 2.14 -7.62 -15.08
C LYS A 456 1.90 -6.64 -13.94
N TYR A 457 0.65 -6.22 -13.74
CA TYR A 457 0.32 -5.30 -12.66
C TYR A 457 0.50 -5.95 -11.29
N GLU A 458 -0.05 -7.15 -11.08
CA GLU A 458 0.05 -7.89 -9.81
C GLU A 458 1.52 -8.19 -9.45
N MET A 459 2.33 -8.57 -10.45
CA MET A 459 3.78 -8.75 -10.27
C MET A 459 4.47 -7.44 -9.88
N GLY A 460 4.14 -6.34 -10.55
CA GLY A 460 4.67 -5.01 -10.23
C GLY A 460 4.26 -4.53 -8.84
N GLU A 461 3.04 -4.82 -8.41
CA GLU A 461 2.55 -4.53 -7.06
C GLU A 461 3.30 -5.36 -6.01
N GLY A 462 3.57 -6.64 -6.29
CA GLY A 462 4.45 -7.48 -5.47
C GLY A 462 5.85 -6.85 -5.31
N TYR A 463 6.47 -6.43 -6.41
CA TYR A 463 7.79 -5.78 -6.37
C TYR A 463 7.78 -4.48 -5.57
N PHE A 464 6.75 -3.65 -5.74
CA PHE A 464 6.55 -2.42 -4.98
C PHE A 464 6.44 -2.69 -3.48
N ASN A 465 5.62 -3.66 -3.09
CA ASN A 465 5.43 -4.05 -1.69
C ASN A 465 6.70 -4.67 -1.09
N ASP A 466 7.47 -5.44 -1.85
CA ASP A 466 8.74 -6.00 -1.39
C ASP A 466 9.78 -4.92 -1.09
N LEU A 467 9.85 -3.86 -1.91
CA LEU A 467 10.72 -2.71 -1.65
C LEU A 467 10.28 -1.94 -0.39
N ILE A 468 8.97 -1.79 -0.14
CA ILE A 468 8.44 -1.22 1.11
C ILE A 468 8.79 -2.12 2.29
N ASN A 469 8.57 -3.43 2.16
CA ASN A 469 8.79 -4.39 3.22
C ASN A 469 10.26 -4.42 3.66
N ARG A 470 11.18 -4.24 2.71
CA ARG A 470 12.65 -4.12 2.93
C ARG A 470 13.08 -2.72 3.37
N SER A 471 12.14 -1.80 3.55
CA SER A 471 12.38 -0.43 3.99
C SER A 471 13.29 0.38 3.06
N MET A 472 13.31 0.06 1.75
CA MET A 472 14.08 0.80 0.73
C MET A 472 13.30 1.96 0.13
N ILE A 473 11.97 1.88 0.19
CA ILE A 473 11.05 2.97 -0.16
C ILE A 473 10.03 3.13 0.96
N GLN A 474 9.65 4.37 1.24
CA GLN A 474 8.69 4.73 2.28
C GLN A 474 7.27 4.72 1.69
N PRO A 475 6.30 4.05 2.33
CA PRO A 475 4.91 4.08 1.88
C PRO A 475 4.26 5.45 2.16
N VAL A 476 3.52 5.97 1.20
CA VAL A 476 2.76 7.23 1.29
C VAL A 476 1.30 6.96 0.94
N ASP A 477 0.38 7.77 1.48
CA ASP A 477 -1.07 7.62 1.27
C ASP A 477 -1.59 6.21 1.60
N VAL A 478 -1.16 5.62 2.72
CA VAL A 478 -1.59 4.27 3.12
C VAL A 478 -3.09 4.26 3.38
N LYS A 479 -3.83 3.49 2.58
CA LYS A 479 -5.27 3.29 2.67
C LYS A 479 -5.54 1.79 2.75
N TYR A 480 -6.34 1.37 3.74
CA TYR A 480 -6.68 -0.05 3.94
C TYR A 480 -5.46 -0.96 4.20
N GLY A 481 -4.39 -0.40 4.78
CA GLY A 481 -3.13 -1.12 4.98
C GLY A 481 -2.29 -1.29 3.71
N GLN A 482 -2.72 -0.72 2.58
CA GLN A 482 -1.98 -0.73 1.32
C GLN A 482 -1.48 0.68 0.98
N ALA A 483 -0.24 0.77 0.49
CA ALA A 483 0.31 2.03 0.03
C ALA A 483 -0.17 2.35 -1.39
N GLU A 484 -0.69 3.55 -1.61
CA GLU A 484 -1.10 4.05 -2.93
C GLU A 484 0.02 4.83 -3.64
N ALA A 485 1.00 5.28 -2.86
CA ALA A 485 2.18 5.98 -3.33
C ALA A 485 3.41 5.58 -2.50
N CYS A 486 4.59 5.94 -2.96
CA CYS A 486 5.82 5.84 -2.19
C CYS A 486 6.66 7.11 -2.30
N ARG A 487 7.67 7.19 -1.45
CA ARG A 487 8.76 8.15 -1.50
C ARG A 487 10.08 7.39 -1.30
N VAL A 488 11.17 7.87 -1.85
CA VAL A 488 12.51 7.37 -1.52
C VAL A 488 13.11 8.33 -0.51
N HIS A 489 13.67 7.82 0.59
CA HIS A 489 14.40 8.65 1.53
C HIS A 489 15.63 9.27 0.83
N ASP A 490 15.90 10.55 1.05
CA ASP A 490 16.92 11.30 0.31
C ASP A 490 18.32 10.67 0.33
N ILE A 491 18.78 10.18 1.49
CA ILE A 491 20.03 9.41 1.61
C ILE A 491 20.06 8.17 0.70
N ILE A 492 18.96 7.42 0.65
CA ILE A 492 18.85 6.24 -0.23
C ILE A 492 18.82 6.70 -1.69
N LEU A 493 18.08 7.77 -1.98
CA LEU A 493 17.97 8.35 -3.32
C LEU A 493 19.34 8.79 -3.86
N ASP A 494 20.14 9.48 -3.04
CA ASP A 494 21.50 9.89 -3.38
C ASP A 494 22.40 8.69 -3.64
N TYR A 495 22.34 7.66 -2.79
CA TYR A 495 23.09 6.42 -3.00
C TYR A 495 22.71 5.72 -4.32
N ILE A 496 21.40 5.60 -4.63
CA ILE A 496 20.97 4.96 -5.88
C ILE A 496 21.24 5.84 -7.12
N LYS A 497 21.27 7.18 -7.00
CA LYS A 497 21.73 8.08 -8.07
C LYS A 497 23.20 7.84 -8.36
N CYS A 498 24.05 7.74 -7.34
CA CYS A 498 25.46 7.38 -7.52
C CYS A 498 25.61 6.00 -8.18
N LYS A 499 24.85 4.99 -7.74
CA LYS A 499 24.86 3.66 -8.37
C LYS A 499 24.34 3.69 -9.81
N ALA A 500 23.33 4.50 -10.11
CA ALA A 500 22.82 4.64 -11.46
C ALA A 500 23.86 5.25 -12.41
N VAL A 501 24.64 6.23 -11.96
CA VAL A 501 25.79 6.79 -12.72
C VAL A 501 26.90 5.75 -12.85
N GLU A 502 27.25 5.09 -11.75
CA GLU A 502 28.29 4.05 -11.69
C GLU A 502 28.04 2.92 -12.69
N GLU A 503 26.77 2.56 -12.85
CA GLU A 503 26.30 1.53 -13.75
C GLU A 503 25.82 2.07 -15.10
N ASN A 504 25.97 3.35 -15.47
CA ASN A 504 25.42 3.90 -16.73
C ASN A 504 23.93 3.53 -16.96
N PHE A 505 23.13 3.54 -15.89
CA PHE A 505 21.74 3.10 -15.92
C PHE A 505 20.78 4.25 -16.24
N VAL A 506 20.97 5.41 -15.61
CA VAL A 506 20.22 6.66 -15.81
C VAL A 506 21.21 7.81 -15.87
N THR A 507 21.05 8.67 -16.88
CA THR A 507 21.78 9.93 -17.01
C THR A 507 20.86 11.07 -16.57
N SER A 508 21.23 11.76 -15.50
CA SER A 508 20.54 12.97 -15.04
C SER A 508 21.16 14.20 -15.68
N LEU A 509 20.33 15.09 -16.20
CA LEU A 509 20.73 16.35 -16.80
C LEU A 509 20.09 17.50 -16.01
N ASP A 510 20.90 18.49 -15.64
CA ASP A 510 20.41 19.80 -15.21
C ASP A 510 20.39 20.74 -16.42
N ALA A 511 19.38 21.58 -16.54
CA ALA A 511 19.13 22.41 -17.72
C ALA A 511 20.25 23.44 -18.02
N VAL A 512 21.17 23.65 -17.08
CA VAL A 512 22.24 24.67 -17.11
C VAL A 512 23.57 24.12 -17.65
N GLU A 513 23.78 22.79 -17.65
CA GLU A 513 25.07 22.21 -18.05
C GLU A 513 25.04 21.59 -19.45
N HIS A 514 26.04 21.93 -20.28
CA HIS A 514 26.30 21.21 -21.52
C HIS A 514 26.71 19.76 -21.21
N VAL A 515 26.08 18.80 -21.87
CA VAL A 515 26.41 17.38 -21.76
C VAL A 515 27.86 17.17 -22.23
N TYR A 516 28.81 17.04 -21.29
CA TYR A 516 30.12 16.53 -21.62
C TYR A 516 29.99 15.05 -21.97
N SER A 517 30.49 14.71 -23.14
CA SER A 517 30.46 13.39 -23.75
C SER A 517 31.27 12.39 -22.93
N SER A 518 30.60 11.63 -22.07
CA SER A 518 31.10 10.31 -21.72
C SER A 518 31.01 9.44 -22.98
N GLY A 519 32.02 8.63 -23.31
CA GLY A 519 32.01 7.75 -24.48
C GLY A 519 30.97 6.61 -24.45
N TYR A 520 29.94 6.72 -23.60
CA TYR A 520 28.95 5.69 -23.32
C TYR A 520 27.58 6.03 -23.95
N LYS A 521 26.86 4.99 -24.37
CA LYS A 521 25.49 5.10 -24.87
C LYS A 521 24.54 5.42 -23.73
N VAL A 522 23.63 6.38 -23.95
CA VAL A 522 22.62 6.76 -22.95
C VAL A 522 21.31 6.02 -23.22
N ARG A 523 20.85 5.22 -22.24
CA ARG A 523 19.61 4.44 -22.35
C ARG A 523 18.41 5.11 -21.68
N ARG A 524 18.62 5.87 -20.62
CA ARG A 524 17.55 6.52 -19.84
C ARG A 524 18.00 7.90 -19.42
N ILE A 525 17.10 8.87 -19.60
CA ILE A 525 17.37 10.28 -19.32
C ILE A 525 16.33 10.80 -18.35
N CYS A 526 16.83 11.47 -17.32
CA CYS A 526 16.02 12.37 -16.50
C CYS A 526 16.52 13.79 -16.72
N VAL A 527 15.61 14.71 -17.00
CA VAL A 527 15.92 16.15 -17.04
C VAL A 527 15.18 16.82 -15.90
N SER A 528 15.93 17.50 -15.05
CA SER A 528 15.39 18.38 -14.01
C SER A 528 15.78 19.81 -14.33
N ASN A 529 14.85 20.75 -14.20
CA ASN A 529 15.11 22.16 -14.41
C ASN A 529 14.78 22.93 -13.14
N HIS A 530 15.81 23.17 -12.32
CA HIS A 530 15.70 23.90 -11.06
C HIS A 530 15.92 25.42 -11.22
N ALA A 531 16.63 25.85 -12.27
CA ALA A 531 16.98 27.25 -12.53
C ALA A 531 15.85 28.07 -13.21
N GLU A 532 14.71 27.45 -13.51
CA GLU A 532 13.61 28.04 -14.28
C GLU A 532 14.01 28.64 -15.64
N GLU A 533 15.03 28.10 -16.30
CA GLU A 533 15.46 28.54 -17.63
C GLU A 533 14.74 27.75 -18.74
N ASN A 534 14.83 28.20 -19.99
CA ASN A 534 14.29 27.41 -21.11
C ASN A 534 15.15 26.16 -21.31
N VAL A 535 14.55 24.98 -21.22
CA VAL A 535 15.27 23.71 -21.45
C VAL A 535 15.42 23.46 -22.94
N ALA A 536 16.67 23.35 -23.42
CA ALA A 536 16.97 22.94 -24.79
C ALA A 536 17.69 21.58 -24.79
N ILE A 537 17.00 20.52 -25.23
CA ILE A 537 17.64 19.23 -25.49
C ILE A 537 17.93 19.16 -26.99
N TRP A 538 19.22 19.19 -27.34
CA TRP A 538 19.67 19.10 -28.73
C TRP A 538 19.59 17.66 -29.24
N ALA A 539 19.35 17.49 -30.53
CA ALA A 539 19.45 16.20 -31.21
C ALA A 539 20.91 15.74 -31.32
N ASP A 540 21.48 15.29 -30.21
CA ASP A 540 22.81 14.68 -30.18
C ASP A 540 22.74 13.21 -30.65
N PRO A 541 23.65 12.72 -31.51
CA PRO A 541 23.77 11.30 -31.86
C PRO A 541 23.78 10.34 -30.67
N ILE A 542 24.29 10.78 -29.51
CA ILE A 542 24.31 10.02 -28.24
C ILE A 542 22.88 9.64 -27.80
N LEU A 543 21.88 10.41 -28.20
CA LEU A 543 20.47 10.23 -27.82
C LEU A 543 19.72 9.24 -28.73
N SER A 544 20.36 8.69 -29.75
CA SER A 544 19.73 7.74 -30.69
C SER A 544 19.28 6.42 -30.04
N HIS A 545 19.90 6.03 -28.93
CA HIS A 545 19.66 4.77 -28.20
C HIS A 545 18.77 4.91 -26.94
N VAL A 546 18.18 6.08 -26.73
CA VAL A 546 17.38 6.38 -25.53
C VAL A 546 16.06 5.62 -25.55
N ARG A 547 15.82 4.87 -24.48
CA ARG A 547 14.58 4.10 -24.24
C ARG A 547 13.61 4.78 -23.30
N SER A 548 14.09 5.66 -22.41
CA SER A 548 13.23 6.41 -21.51
C SER A 548 13.67 7.85 -21.38
N VAL A 549 12.70 8.75 -21.45
CA VAL A 549 12.85 10.18 -21.16
C VAL A 549 11.83 10.55 -20.09
N THR A 550 12.30 11.15 -19.01
CA THR A 550 11.46 11.76 -17.98
C THR A 550 11.90 13.19 -17.78
N MET A 551 10.94 14.10 -17.72
CA MET A 551 11.23 15.52 -17.57
C MET A 551 10.41 16.11 -16.42
N PHE A 552 11.10 16.82 -15.53
CA PHE A 552 10.53 17.63 -14.47
C PHE A 552 10.81 19.10 -14.80
N CYS A 553 9.85 19.77 -15.44
CA CYS A 553 10.09 21.10 -16.03
C CYS A 553 8.97 22.08 -15.68
N ARG A 554 9.35 23.20 -15.07
CA ARG A 554 8.44 24.27 -14.66
C ARG A 554 8.33 25.44 -15.65
N LYS A 555 9.03 25.40 -16.79
CA LYS A 555 8.94 26.41 -17.87
C LYS A 555 8.93 25.75 -19.26
N THR A 556 8.83 26.59 -20.29
CA THR A 556 8.73 26.19 -21.70
C THR A 556 9.90 25.30 -22.12
N ILE A 557 9.56 24.18 -22.76
CA ILE A 557 10.51 23.21 -23.27
C ILE A 557 10.76 23.54 -24.74
N LYS A 558 12.02 23.78 -25.14
CA LYS A 558 12.40 23.86 -26.55
C LYS A 558 13.06 22.54 -26.95
N THR A 559 12.25 21.54 -27.28
CA THR A 559 12.76 20.23 -27.71
C THR A 559 12.35 19.93 -29.14
N SER A 560 13.31 19.58 -29.99
CA SER A 560 13.03 18.56 -31.00
C SER A 560 12.96 17.24 -30.25
N LEU A 561 11.76 16.67 -30.06
CA LEU A 561 11.59 15.37 -29.41
C LEU A 561 12.41 14.31 -30.19
N LEU A 562 13.61 14.13 -29.65
CA LEU A 562 14.77 13.29 -29.91
C LEU A 562 14.68 12.23 -31.01
N CYS A 563 15.74 12.14 -31.81
CA CYS A 563 15.93 11.24 -32.95
C CYS A 563 15.94 9.73 -32.63
N SER A 564 15.56 9.31 -31.41
CA SER A 564 15.61 7.91 -31.03
C SER A 564 14.44 7.12 -31.60
N THR A 565 14.77 5.96 -32.17
CA THR A 565 13.78 4.97 -32.60
C THR A 565 13.50 3.91 -31.53
N ALA A 566 14.26 3.90 -30.43
CA ALA A 566 14.19 2.89 -29.36
C ALA A 566 13.32 3.33 -28.16
N LEU A 567 12.69 4.51 -28.22
CA LEU A 567 11.96 5.12 -27.11
C LEU A 567 10.74 4.27 -26.70
N ARG A 568 10.68 3.88 -25.42
CA ARG A 568 9.63 3.08 -24.78
C ARG A 568 8.81 3.89 -23.77
N VAL A 569 9.45 4.80 -23.03
CA VAL A 569 8.82 5.64 -22.01
C VAL A 569 9.07 7.11 -22.33
N LEU A 570 8.00 7.86 -22.53
CA LEU A 570 8.03 9.32 -22.62
C LEU A 570 7.14 9.89 -21.52
N ASP A 571 7.75 10.33 -20.43
CA ASP A 571 7.06 10.85 -19.26
C ASP A 571 7.28 12.37 -19.14
N LEU A 572 6.28 13.10 -19.62
CA LEU A 572 6.18 14.57 -19.58
C LEU A 572 5.01 15.00 -18.68
N GLY A 573 4.64 14.14 -17.72
CA GLY A 573 3.54 14.37 -16.78
C GLY A 573 3.79 15.51 -15.77
N ASP A 574 5.00 16.05 -15.72
CA ASP A 574 5.38 17.16 -14.85
C ASP A 574 5.88 18.37 -15.67
N CYS A 575 5.41 18.52 -16.92
CA CYS A 575 5.83 19.56 -17.87
C CYS A 575 4.69 20.53 -18.24
N LEU A 576 4.43 21.52 -17.39
CA LEU A 576 3.22 22.36 -17.45
C LEU A 576 3.11 23.31 -18.67
N TYR A 577 4.20 23.54 -19.41
CA TYR A 577 4.30 24.54 -20.48
C TYR A 577 4.62 23.92 -21.84
N MET A 578 3.82 22.95 -22.24
CA MET A 578 3.88 22.31 -23.56
C MET A 578 2.65 22.65 -24.40
N ASP A 579 2.81 22.81 -25.71
CA ASP A 579 1.69 23.01 -26.65
C ASP A 579 1.53 21.83 -27.62
N ASN A 580 0.51 21.90 -28.47
CA ASN A 580 0.25 20.88 -29.48
C ASN A 580 1.42 20.62 -30.45
N ASN A 581 2.29 21.60 -30.72
CA ASN A 581 3.40 21.46 -31.68
C ASN A 581 4.41 20.41 -31.20
N HIS A 582 4.60 20.32 -29.89
CA HIS A 582 5.53 19.38 -29.27
C HIS A 582 5.13 17.93 -29.58
N ILE A 583 3.84 17.62 -29.69
CA ILE A 583 3.34 16.24 -29.89
C ILE A 583 3.00 15.91 -31.36
N THR A 584 3.23 16.82 -32.31
CA THR A 584 2.84 16.66 -33.73
C THR A 584 3.48 15.47 -34.44
N ASN A 585 4.68 15.06 -34.03
CA ASN A 585 5.49 14.01 -34.66
C ASN A 585 5.58 12.73 -33.81
N ILE A 586 4.63 12.53 -32.90
CA ILE A 586 4.69 11.44 -31.92
C ILE A 586 4.66 10.05 -32.57
N GLU A 587 4.12 9.92 -33.78
CA GLU A 587 4.06 8.67 -34.54
C GLU A 587 5.42 8.07 -34.88
N LYS A 588 6.50 8.88 -34.78
CA LYS A 588 7.87 8.41 -35.02
C LYS A 588 8.37 7.46 -33.93
N PHE A 589 7.75 7.47 -32.76
CA PHE A 589 8.13 6.63 -31.61
C PHE A 589 7.39 5.29 -31.62
N PHE A 590 7.60 4.49 -32.66
CA PHE A 590 6.86 3.23 -32.87
C PHE A 590 7.06 2.16 -31.78
N HIS A 591 8.09 2.28 -30.93
CA HIS A 591 8.32 1.43 -29.76
C HIS A 591 7.74 1.98 -28.44
N LEU A 592 7.06 3.13 -28.49
CA LEU A 592 6.53 3.77 -27.31
C LEU A 592 5.46 2.90 -26.68
N LYS A 593 5.62 2.64 -25.38
CA LYS A 593 4.71 1.86 -24.53
C LYS A 593 4.05 2.71 -23.47
N TYR A 594 4.72 3.75 -22.99
CA TYR A 594 4.20 4.67 -21.99
C TYR A 594 4.31 6.11 -22.47
N LEU A 595 3.18 6.82 -22.49
CA LEU A 595 3.11 8.24 -22.77
C LEU A 595 2.36 8.95 -21.64
N SER A 596 2.99 9.95 -21.03
CA SER A 596 2.32 10.84 -20.08
C SER A 596 2.53 12.29 -20.51
N LEU A 597 1.44 13.04 -20.58
CA LEU A 597 1.38 14.45 -20.94
C LEU A 597 0.62 15.21 -19.86
N CYS A 598 1.14 16.37 -19.45
CA CYS A 598 0.45 17.25 -18.49
C CYS A 598 0.69 18.70 -18.89
N SER A 599 -0.25 19.30 -19.63
CA SER A 599 -0.22 20.73 -19.96
C SER A 599 -1.59 21.21 -20.45
N HIS A 600 -2.05 22.33 -19.89
CA HIS A 600 -3.30 22.97 -20.29
C HIS A 600 -3.26 23.57 -21.71
N SER A 601 -2.06 23.76 -22.29
CA SER A 601 -1.89 24.23 -23.68
C SER A 601 -1.95 23.09 -24.70
N ILE A 602 -2.00 21.84 -24.26
CA ILE A 602 -2.32 20.69 -25.13
C ILE A 602 -3.83 20.56 -25.19
N THR A 603 -4.40 20.84 -26.36
CA THR A 603 -5.86 20.89 -26.58
C THR A 603 -6.39 19.76 -27.46
N LYS A 604 -5.50 19.02 -28.14
CA LYS A 604 -5.86 17.88 -28.98
C LYS A 604 -4.72 16.87 -29.06
N LEU A 605 -5.06 15.59 -29.18
CA LEU A 605 -4.10 14.57 -29.60
C LEU A 605 -4.05 14.51 -31.14
N PRO A 606 -2.89 14.22 -31.74
CA PRO A 606 -2.79 14.03 -33.18
C PRO A 606 -3.49 12.73 -33.61
N GLU A 607 -4.17 12.74 -34.77
CA GLU A 607 -4.77 11.54 -35.37
C GLU A 607 -3.76 10.41 -35.66
N LYS A 608 -2.48 10.75 -35.78
CA LYS A 608 -1.43 9.74 -35.99
C LYS A 608 -1.09 8.96 -34.71
N ILE A 609 -1.71 9.26 -33.57
CA ILE A 609 -1.47 8.50 -32.34
C ILE A 609 -1.84 7.03 -32.49
N GLY A 610 -2.83 6.70 -33.33
CA GLY A 610 -3.22 5.32 -33.64
C GLY A 610 -2.13 4.48 -34.34
N GLU A 611 -1.03 5.09 -34.79
CA GLU A 611 0.12 4.38 -35.36
C GLU A 611 1.06 3.83 -34.26
N LEU A 612 0.87 4.22 -32.99
CA LEU A 612 1.65 3.75 -31.84
C LEU A 612 1.19 2.37 -31.34
N GLN A 613 1.25 1.34 -32.18
CA GLN A 613 0.68 0.01 -31.91
C GLN A 613 1.21 -0.71 -30.65
N TYR A 614 2.31 -0.24 -30.07
CA TYR A 614 2.93 -0.77 -28.84
C TYR A 614 2.51 -0.01 -27.58
N LEU A 615 1.73 1.06 -27.70
CA LEU A 615 1.33 1.88 -26.56
C LEU A 615 0.46 1.06 -25.59
N GLN A 616 0.88 1.01 -24.33
CA GLN A 616 0.24 0.27 -23.23
C GLN A 616 -0.39 1.22 -22.20
N THR A 617 0.19 2.41 -22.02
CA THR A 617 -0.30 3.44 -21.11
C THR A 617 -0.32 4.79 -21.80
N LEU A 618 -1.50 5.44 -21.77
CA LEU A 618 -1.69 6.81 -22.20
C LEU A 618 -2.26 7.63 -21.03
N ASP A 619 -1.49 8.58 -20.53
CA ASP A 619 -1.91 9.54 -19.51
C ASP A 619 -1.94 10.95 -20.09
N VAL A 620 -3.13 11.52 -20.16
CA VAL A 620 -3.39 12.87 -20.66
C VAL A 620 -4.26 13.67 -19.69
N ARG A 621 -4.28 13.27 -18.42
CA ARG A 621 -4.91 14.06 -17.36
C ARG A 621 -4.22 15.41 -17.22
N LEU A 622 -4.95 16.40 -16.71
CA LEU A 622 -4.45 17.78 -16.55
C LEU A 622 -4.06 18.41 -17.90
N THR A 623 -4.74 18.01 -18.98
CA THR A 623 -4.67 18.68 -20.29
C THR A 623 -5.99 19.38 -20.59
N SER A 624 -6.05 20.14 -21.69
CA SER A 624 -7.29 20.75 -22.17
C SER A 624 -7.89 20.01 -23.36
N ILE A 625 -7.58 18.71 -23.49
CA ILE A 625 -8.15 17.84 -24.55
C ILE A 625 -9.66 17.74 -24.33
N LYS A 626 -10.43 17.98 -25.39
CA LYS A 626 -11.90 17.90 -25.34
C LYS A 626 -12.45 16.58 -25.87
N GLU A 627 -11.76 15.97 -26.81
CA GLU A 627 -12.18 14.75 -27.50
C GLU A 627 -10.97 13.91 -27.89
N LEU A 628 -11.09 12.59 -27.78
CA LEU A 628 -10.06 11.66 -28.24
C LEU A 628 -10.18 11.42 -29.76
N PRO A 629 -9.07 11.29 -30.49
CA PRO A 629 -9.10 11.01 -31.91
C PRO A 629 -9.66 9.61 -32.16
N SER A 630 -10.44 9.46 -33.23
CA SER A 630 -11.07 8.18 -33.62
C SER A 630 -10.06 7.04 -33.83
N THR A 631 -8.85 7.39 -34.23
CA THR A 631 -7.71 6.48 -34.42
C THR A 631 -7.20 5.83 -33.15
N ILE A 632 -7.63 6.26 -31.95
CA ILE A 632 -7.26 5.63 -30.68
C ILE A 632 -7.68 4.16 -30.60
N THR A 633 -8.75 3.77 -31.30
CA THR A 633 -9.22 2.37 -31.38
C THR A 633 -8.22 1.46 -32.05
N LYS A 634 -7.26 1.97 -32.83
CA LYS A 634 -6.18 1.17 -33.42
C LYS A 634 -5.18 0.67 -32.38
N LEU A 635 -5.17 1.25 -31.18
CA LEU A 635 -4.23 0.92 -30.10
C LEU A 635 -4.66 -0.33 -29.33
N GLN A 636 -4.59 -1.48 -29.99
CA GLN A 636 -5.07 -2.75 -29.46
C GLN A 636 -4.30 -3.28 -28.22
N ARG A 637 -3.14 -2.68 -27.90
CA ARG A 637 -2.33 -3.01 -26.71
C ARG A 637 -2.49 -2.00 -25.56
N LEU A 638 -3.35 -0.99 -25.72
CA LEU A 638 -3.56 0.04 -24.72
C LEU A 638 -4.34 -0.53 -23.53
N ALA A 639 -3.62 -0.81 -22.45
CA ALA A 639 -4.18 -1.38 -21.23
C ALA A 639 -4.64 -0.30 -20.24
N HIS A 640 -3.98 0.86 -20.21
CA HIS A 640 -4.26 1.91 -19.24
C HIS A 640 -4.53 3.24 -19.95
N LEU A 641 -5.74 3.76 -19.80
CA LEU A 641 -6.12 5.07 -20.32
C LEU A 641 -6.51 6.01 -19.18
N TYR A 642 -5.74 7.08 -19.02
CA TYR A 642 -5.97 8.10 -18.01
C TYR A 642 -6.30 9.42 -18.71
N VAL A 643 -7.58 9.76 -18.67
CA VAL A 643 -8.14 11.00 -19.21
C VAL A 643 -8.87 11.73 -18.07
N ASP A 644 -9.11 13.03 -18.24
CA ASP A 644 -10.03 13.75 -17.36
C ASP A 644 -11.48 13.45 -17.74
N TYR A 645 -12.38 13.43 -16.77
CA TYR A 645 -13.83 13.18 -17.00
C TYR A 645 -14.51 14.13 -18.01
N LYS A 646 -13.87 15.24 -18.37
CA LYS A 646 -14.40 16.17 -19.37
C LYS A 646 -14.17 15.71 -20.81
N VAL A 647 -13.25 14.78 -21.03
CA VAL A 647 -12.86 14.29 -22.34
C VAL A 647 -13.96 13.41 -22.92
N ARG A 648 -14.41 13.75 -24.14
CA ARG A 648 -15.39 12.96 -24.89
C ARG A 648 -14.71 11.81 -25.63
N PHE A 649 -15.38 10.67 -25.62
CA PHE A 649 -15.03 9.52 -26.45
C PHE A 649 -15.90 9.58 -27.72
N PRO A 650 -15.34 9.31 -28.90
CA PRO A 650 -16.14 9.19 -30.12
C PRO A 650 -17.21 8.10 -29.97
N ASP A 651 -18.41 8.36 -30.50
CA ASP A 651 -19.57 7.48 -30.33
C ASP A 651 -19.29 6.05 -30.82
N GLY A 652 -19.67 5.06 -30.00
CA GLY A 652 -19.51 3.63 -30.33
C GLY A 652 -18.07 3.10 -30.41
N MET A 653 -17.06 3.93 -30.08
CA MET A 653 -15.65 3.54 -30.21
C MET A 653 -15.06 2.87 -28.97
N ILE A 654 -15.60 3.15 -27.78
CA ILE A 654 -15.08 2.59 -26.53
C ILE A 654 -15.10 1.05 -26.54
N GLY A 655 -16.15 0.44 -27.11
CA GLY A 655 -16.27 -1.02 -27.23
C GLY A 655 -15.24 -1.70 -28.14
N GLN A 656 -14.49 -0.94 -28.95
CA GLN A 656 -13.43 -1.45 -29.84
C GLN A 656 -12.05 -1.50 -29.17
N MET A 657 -11.94 -0.96 -27.95
CA MET A 657 -10.68 -0.86 -27.20
C MET A 657 -10.42 -2.15 -26.40
N HIS A 658 -10.37 -3.31 -27.08
CA HIS A 658 -10.37 -4.63 -26.45
C HIS A 658 -9.19 -4.90 -25.49
N GLY A 659 -8.07 -4.20 -25.64
CA GLY A 659 -6.91 -4.30 -24.75
C GLY A 659 -7.04 -3.56 -23.42
N LEU A 660 -8.09 -2.76 -23.22
CA LEU A 660 -8.22 -1.86 -22.07
C LEU A 660 -8.50 -2.62 -20.77
N GLU A 661 -7.63 -2.44 -19.77
CA GLU A 661 -7.69 -3.04 -18.43
C GLU A 661 -8.11 -2.03 -17.35
N GLU A 662 -7.69 -0.77 -17.49
CA GLU A 662 -8.03 0.32 -16.57
C GLU A 662 -8.44 1.59 -17.32
N LEU A 663 -9.60 2.14 -16.93
CA LEU A 663 -10.06 3.47 -17.32
C LEU A 663 -10.32 4.32 -16.07
N ARG A 664 -9.44 5.29 -15.81
CA ARG A 664 -9.41 6.01 -14.52
C ARG A 664 -10.46 7.09 -14.38
N GLU A 665 -10.94 7.67 -15.47
CA GLU A 665 -12.13 8.53 -15.45
C GLU A 665 -12.90 8.35 -16.75
N TYR A 666 -14.20 8.16 -16.64
CA TYR A 666 -15.14 8.25 -17.75
C TYR A 666 -16.30 9.14 -17.32
N GLY A 667 -16.45 10.28 -18.00
CA GLY A 667 -17.51 11.24 -17.68
C GLY A 667 -18.77 10.97 -18.47
N VAL A 668 -19.91 10.94 -17.78
CA VAL A 668 -21.23 10.96 -18.40
C VAL A 668 -21.84 12.33 -18.16
N GLN A 669 -21.91 13.14 -19.21
CA GLN A 669 -22.40 14.53 -19.17
C GLN A 669 -23.79 14.69 -19.80
N SER A 670 -24.29 13.67 -20.48
CA SER A 670 -25.62 13.65 -21.10
C SER A 670 -26.20 12.24 -21.14
N TYR A 671 -27.51 12.14 -21.29
CA TYR A 671 -28.23 10.88 -21.45
C TYR A 671 -27.69 10.03 -22.61
N GLU A 672 -27.41 10.65 -23.77
CA GLU A 672 -26.84 9.95 -24.94
C GLU A 672 -25.46 9.34 -24.64
N GLN A 673 -24.62 10.02 -23.84
CA GLN A 673 -23.36 9.43 -23.39
C GLN A 673 -23.61 8.26 -22.43
N GLY A 674 -24.67 8.32 -21.62
CA GLY A 674 -25.10 7.23 -20.74
C GLY A 674 -25.38 5.94 -21.51
N LYS A 675 -26.04 6.03 -22.67
CA LYS A 675 -26.31 4.86 -23.55
C LYS A 675 -25.05 4.13 -23.96
N THR A 676 -23.95 4.86 -24.17
CA THR A 676 -22.67 4.25 -24.59
C THR A 676 -22.04 3.35 -23.53
N LEU A 677 -22.51 3.38 -22.27
CA LEU A 677 -22.09 2.45 -21.23
C LEU A 677 -22.39 0.99 -21.57
N GLN A 678 -23.39 0.73 -22.44
CA GLN A 678 -23.68 -0.63 -22.92
C GLN A 678 -22.50 -1.24 -23.70
N GLU A 679 -21.68 -0.41 -24.34
CA GLU A 679 -20.50 -0.83 -25.10
C GLU A 679 -19.38 -1.37 -24.21
N PHE A 680 -19.38 -1.06 -22.91
CA PHE A 680 -18.38 -1.57 -21.95
C PHE A 680 -18.47 -3.09 -21.79
N SER A 681 -19.63 -3.69 -22.07
CA SER A 681 -19.78 -5.15 -22.12
C SER A 681 -18.83 -5.84 -23.11
N LYS A 682 -18.36 -5.11 -24.13
CA LYS A 682 -17.39 -5.59 -25.13
C LYS A 682 -15.94 -5.55 -24.62
N LEU A 683 -15.68 -4.88 -23.49
CA LEU A 683 -14.36 -4.72 -22.88
C LEU A 683 -14.06 -5.85 -21.88
N THR A 684 -13.79 -7.04 -22.41
CA THR A 684 -13.61 -8.26 -21.61
C THR A 684 -12.39 -8.23 -20.67
N ASN A 685 -11.39 -7.41 -20.97
CA ASN A 685 -10.18 -7.24 -20.16
C ASN A 685 -10.30 -6.13 -19.09
N LEU A 686 -11.36 -5.32 -19.11
CA LEU A 686 -11.51 -4.20 -18.18
C LEU A 686 -11.68 -4.72 -16.75
N ARG A 687 -10.84 -4.23 -15.84
CA ARG A 687 -10.84 -4.59 -14.41
C ARG A 687 -11.09 -3.39 -13.52
N THR A 688 -10.68 -2.19 -13.91
CA THR A 688 -10.85 -0.98 -13.11
C THR A 688 -11.54 0.11 -13.90
N LEU A 689 -12.64 0.63 -13.36
CA LEU A 689 -13.42 1.70 -13.95
C LEU A 689 -13.84 2.73 -12.91
N ASN A 690 -13.76 4.01 -13.25
CA ASN A 690 -14.26 5.11 -12.44
C ASN A 690 -15.16 6.00 -13.27
N LEU A 691 -16.46 5.90 -12.99
CA LEU A 691 -17.53 6.66 -13.61
C LEU A 691 -17.76 7.96 -12.85
N ARG A 692 -17.84 9.07 -13.58
CA ARG A 692 -18.23 10.37 -13.05
C ARG A 692 -19.47 10.91 -13.75
N TRP A 693 -20.51 11.20 -12.98
CA TRP A 693 -21.70 11.86 -13.49
C TRP A 693 -21.60 13.36 -13.32
N TYR A 694 -22.03 14.06 -14.36
CA TYR A 694 -22.14 15.51 -14.38
C TYR A 694 -23.32 15.89 -15.29
N PHE A 695 -24.52 15.56 -14.82
CA PHE A 695 -25.76 15.94 -15.48
C PHE A 695 -26.18 17.33 -14.99
N ASN A 696 -26.66 18.17 -15.90
CA ASN A 696 -27.54 19.27 -15.52
C ASN A 696 -28.97 18.71 -15.66
N SER A 697 -29.45 17.93 -14.69
CA SER A 697 -30.77 17.30 -14.82
C SER A 697 -31.88 18.34 -14.76
N PHE A 698 -32.80 18.32 -15.71
CA PHE A 698 -34.00 19.16 -15.68
C PHE A 698 -34.98 18.66 -14.59
N PHE A 699 -35.58 19.59 -13.85
CA PHE A 699 -36.68 19.28 -12.93
C PHE A 699 -37.87 18.70 -13.71
N GLY A 700 -38.53 17.66 -13.18
CA GLY A 700 -39.76 17.08 -13.75
C GLY A 700 -39.68 15.59 -14.09
N THR A 701 -40.73 15.07 -14.72
CA THR A 701 -40.89 13.63 -15.02
C THR A 701 -39.92 13.10 -16.08
N GLU A 702 -39.49 13.95 -17.01
CA GLU A 702 -38.50 13.61 -18.04
C GLU A 702 -37.12 13.35 -17.45
N GLY A 703 -36.62 14.28 -16.61
CA GLY A 703 -35.35 14.09 -15.90
C GLY A 703 -35.33 12.88 -14.96
N ARG A 704 -36.49 12.52 -14.37
CA ARG A 704 -36.62 11.28 -13.59
C ARG A 704 -36.43 10.04 -14.45
N ARG A 705 -37.08 9.96 -15.62
CA ARG A 705 -36.95 8.81 -16.54
C ARG A 705 -35.53 8.66 -17.05
N GLU A 706 -34.89 9.77 -17.44
CA GLU A 706 -33.49 9.75 -17.89
C GLU A 706 -32.54 9.24 -16.79
N ALA A 707 -32.77 9.63 -15.53
CA ALA A 707 -32.00 9.15 -14.39
C ALA A 707 -32.24 7.64 -14.13
N GLU A 708 -33.49 7.18 -14.17
CA GLU A 708 -33.84 5.77 -14.01
C GLU A 708 -33.18 4.89 -15.10
N ASP A 709 -33.22 5.33 -16.35
CA ASP A 709 -32.54 4.66 -17.46
C ASP A 709 -31.01 4.63 -17.26
N CYS A 710 -30.42 5.73 -16.78
CA CYS A 710 -28.99 5.80 -16.46
C CYS A 710 -28.61 4.80 -15.37
N HIS A 711 -29.44 4.62 -14.35
CA HIS A 711 -29.24 3.57 -13.33
C HIS A 711 -29.29 2.17 -13.96
N GLY A 712 -30.19 1.95 -14.92
CA GLY A 712 -30.24 0.71 -15.71
C GLY A 712 -28.93 0.41 -16.45
N TYR A 713 -28.25 1.42 -16.98
CA TYR A 713 -26.93 1.25 -17.62
C TYR A 713 -25.85 0.85 -16.61
N VAL A 714 -25.88 1.38 -15.39
CA VAL A 714 -24.98 0.94 -14.30
C VAL A 714 -25.23 -0.51 -13.94
N GLY A 715 -26.50 -0.90 -13.83
CA GLY A 715 -26.87 -2.29 -13.56
C GLY A 715 -26.40 -3.24 -14.67
N THR A 716 -26.51 -2.81 -15.92
CA THR A 716 -25.97 -3.54 -17.09
C THR A 716 -24.46 -3.67 -16.98
N LEU A 717 -23.75 -2.61 -16.63
CA LEU A 717 -22.30 -2.60 -16.48
C LEU A 717 -21.84 -3.55 -15.36
N LEU A 718 -22.50 -3.52 -14.21
CA LEU A 718 -22.25 -4.44 -13.08
C LEU A 718 -22.51 -5.91 -13.44
N SER A 719 -23.48 -6.15 -14.32
CA SER A 719 -23.91 -7.50 -14.71
C SER A 719 -23.15 -8.08 -15.90
N SER A 720 -22.58 -7.22 -16.76
CA SER A 720 -21.91 -7.65 -18.01
C SER A 720 -20.39 -7.52 -17.98
N CYS A 721 -19.83 -6.67 -17.12
CA CYS A 721 -18.39 -6.43 -17.07
C CYS A 721 -17.73 -7.19 -15.92
N ASN A 722 -16.60 -7.85 -16.21
CA ASN A 722 -15.82 -8.58 -15.22
C ASN A 722 -14.87 -7.65 -14.43
N LEU A 723 -15.44 -6.67 -13.72
CA LEU A 723 -14.71 -5.62 -13.01
C LEU A 723 -14.22 -6.11 -11.64
N TYR A 724 -13.00 -5.68 -11.27
CA TYR A 724 -12.44 -5.83 -9.92
C TYR A 724 -12.65 -4.58 -9.08
N ASN A 725 -12.53 -3.39 -9.67
CA ASN A 725 -12.66 -2.12 -8.97
C ASN A 725 -13.63 -1.20 -9.72
N LEU A 726 -14.71 -0.81 -9.06
CA LEU A 726 -15.67 0.16 -9.59
C LEU A 726 -15.78 1.36 -8.66
N TYR A 727 -15.62 2.55 -9.24
CA TYR A 727 -15.86 3.82 -8.60
C TYR A 727 -16.99 4.53 -9.34
N ILE A 728 -17.98 5.03 -8.60
CA ILE A 728 -19.07 5.83 -9.15
C ILE A 728 -19.11 7.12 -8.32
N THR A 729 -19.04 8.26 -8.99
CA THR A 729 -19.15 9.56 -8.33
C THR A 729 -20.12 10.46 -9.05
N ASP A 730 -21.06 11.04 -8.33
CA ASP A 730 -21.93 12.08 -8.87
C ASP A 730 -21.44 13.49 -8.51
N PHE A 731 -21.40 14.40 -9.48
CA PHE A 731 -21.08 15.81 -9.30
C PHE A 731 -22.18 16.73 -9.86
N SER A 732 -23.30 16.15 -10.24
CA SER A 732 -24.44 16.87 -10.81
C SER A 732 -25.01 17.81 -9.74
N ARG A 733 -25.00 19.11 -10.05
CA ARG A 733 -25.64 20.13 -9.23
C ARG A 733 -27.15 19.93 -9.41
N ASP A 734 -27.90 19.78 -8.33
CA ASP A 734 -29.36 19.60 -8.35
C ASP A 734 -29.88 18.20 -8.72
N THR A 735 -29.05 17.15 -8.64
CA THR A 735 -29.56 15.76 -8.74
C THR A 735 -30.17 15.30 -7.42
N TYR A 736 -31.48 15.13 -7.45
CA TYR A 736 -32.28 14.68 -6.31
C TYR A 736 -32.78 13.24 -6.45
N TYR A 737 -32.45 12.59 -7.57
CA TYR A 737 -32.88 11.23 -7.84
C TYR A 737 -31.89 10.25 -7.22
N PRO A 738 -32.36 9.27 -6.44
CA PRO A 738 -31.49 8.28 -5.86
C PRO A 738 -30.96 7.30 -6.89
N LEU A 739 -29.74 6.87 -6.66
CA LEU A 739 -29.20 5.70 -7.34
C LEU A 739 -29.92 4.45 -6.82
N SER A 740 -30.86 3.93 -7.60
CA SER A 740 -31.43 2.59 -7.37
C SER A 740 -30.52 1.53 -7.97
N LEU A 741 -30.08 0.59 -7.14
CA LEU A 741 -29.28 -0.57 -7.55
C LEU A 741 -30.12 -1.86 -7.59
N ASP A 742 -31.43 -1.78 -7.34
CA ASP A 742 -32.33 -2.94 -7.30
C ASP A 742 -32.54 -3.57 -8.67
N SER A 743 -32.50 -2.77 -9.74
CA SER A 743 -32.60 -3.23 -11.14
C SER A 743 -31.35 -3.99 -11.63
N CYS A 744 -30.33 -4.14 -10.79
CA CYS A 744 -29.14 -4.92 -11.12
C CYS A 744 -29.44 -6.40 -10.90
N HIS A 745 -29.31 -7.23 -11.93
CA HIS A 745 -29.32 -8.70 -11.82
C HIS A 745 -27.90 -9.25 -12.05
N PRO A 746 -27.00 -9.19 -11.03
CA PRO A 746 -25.62 -9.58 -11.24
C PRO A 746 -25.50 -11.10 -11.21
N ALA A 747 -25.83 -11.76 -12.32
CA ALA A 747 -25.49 -13.16 -12.53
C ALA A 747 -23.96 -13.38 -12.62
N ALA A 748 -23.17 -12.31 -12.88
CA ALA A 748 -21.74 -12.38 -13.19
C ALA A 748 -20.80 -11.55 -12.28
N SER A 749 -21.28 -10.82 -11.26
CA SER A 749 -20.44 -9.84 -10.52
C SER A 749 -19.59 -10.43 -9.37
N TYR A 750 -19.30 -11.74 -9.41
CA TYR A 750 -18.47 -12.39 -8.39
C TYR A 750 -17.03 -11.89 -8.36
N SER A 751 -16.56 -11.18 -9.39
CA SER A 751 -15.18 -10.70 -9.47
C SER A 751 -14.93 -9.37 -8.78
N LEU A 752 -15.98 -8.65 -8.38
CA LEU A 752 -15.85 -7.31 -7.80
C LEU A 752 -15.16 -7.38 -6.43
N ARG A 753 -13.98 -6.76 -6.33
CA ARG A 753 -13.15 -6.69 -5.13
C ARG A 753 -13.32 -5.36 -4.39
N LYS A 754 -13.63 -4.28 -5.10
CA LYS A 754 -13.81 -2.94 -4.55
C LYS A 754 -14.95 -2.19 -5.22
N LEU A 755 -15.86 -1.67 -4.41
CA LEU A 755 -16.95 -0.81 -4.83
C LEU A 755 -16.92 0.49 -4.03
N CYS A 756 -16.91 1.62 -4.73
CA CYS A 756 -16.86 2.94 -4.12
C CYS A 756 -17.89 3.85 -4.78
N ILE A 757 -18.99 4.11 -4.09
CA ILE A 757 -20.03 5.05 -4.52
C ILE A 757 -19.90 6.32 -3.71
N ARG A 758 -19.84 7.48 -4.38
CA ARG A 758 -19.64 8.78 -3.75
C ARG A 758 -20.59 9.82 -4.29
N ASN A 759 -21.11 10.66 -3.40
CA ASN A 759 -22.01 11.76 -3.75
C ASN A 759 -23.30 11.33 -4.47
N CYS A 760 -23.61 10.03 -4.52
CA CYS A 760 -24.88 9.50 -5.01
C CYS A 760 -25.79 9.28 -3.80
N ILE A 761 -27.06 9.67 -3.91
CA ILE A 761 -28.07 9.39 -2.86
C ILE A 761 -28.46 7.92 -2.96
N ILE A 762 -28.30 7.16 -1.86
CA ILE A 762 -28.64 5.74 -1.77
C ILE A 762 -29.73 5.57 -0.70
N TYR A 763 -30.91 5.08 -1.09
CA TYR A 763 -32.01 4.80 -0.16
C TYR A 763 -31.90 3.43 0.51
N LYS A 764 -31.46 2.44 -0.24
CA LYS A 764 -31.49 1.02 0.16
C LYS A 764 -30.26 0.30 -0.38
N VAL A 765 -29.64 -0.52 0.46
CA VAL A 765 -28.67 -1.53 0.01
C VAL A 765 -29.46 -2.69 -0.60
N PRO A 766 -29.22 -3.06 -1.86
CA PRO A 766 -29.95 -4.15 -2.51
C PRO A 766 -29.50 -5.52 -1.98
N ASN A 767 -30.43 -6.48 -1.88
CA ASN A 767 -30.19 -7.79 -1.28
C ASN A 767 -29.03 -8.57 -1.94
N TRP A 768 -28.85 -8.42 -3.25
CA TRP A 768 -27.79 -9.11 -4.00
C TRP A 768 -26.39 -8.71 -3.54
N MET A 769 -26.19 -7.52 -2.94
CA MET A 769 -24.87 -7.09 -2.47
C MET A 769 -24.33 -8.01 -1.37
N GLY A 770 -25.19 -8.60 -0.56
CA GLY A 770 -24.81 -9.60 0.45
C GLY A 770 -24.18 -10.87 -0.14
N SER A 771 -24.42 -11.12 -1.43
CA SER A 771 -23.89 -12.29 -2.16
C SER A 771 -22.52 -12.04 -2.83
N LEU A 772 -21.93 -10.85 -2.68
CA LEU A 772 -20.66 -10.50 -3.32
C LEU A 772 -19.46 -11.17 -2.63
N GLY A 773 -19.20 -12.43 -2.97
CA GLY A 773 -18.22 -13.28 -2.31
C GLY A 773 -16.78 -12.75 -2.27
N ASN A 774 -16.33 -11.99 -3.28
CA ASN A 774 -14.95 -11.49 -3.37
C ASN A 774 -14.80 -10.00 -2.99
N LEU A 775 -15.87 -9.33 -2.57
CA LEU A 775 -15.83 -7.90 -2.25
C LEU A 775 -15.06 -7.69 -0.93
N MET A 776 -13.89 -7.05 -1.05
CA MET A 776 -13.02 -6.75 0.09
C MET A 776 -13.20 -5.32 0.62
N VAL A 777 -13.52 -4.37 -0.27
CA VAL A 777 -13.59 -2.94 0.08
C VAL A 777 -14.91 -2.35 -0.41
N LEU A 778 -15.73 -1.88 0.52
CA LEU A 778 -16.97 -1.20 0.23
C LEU A 778 -16.99 0.22 0.81
N LYS A 779 -17.33 1.19 -0.04
CA LYS A 779 -17.59 2.57 0.37
C LYS A 779 -18.90 3.07 -0.18
N LEU A 780 -19.84 3.38 0.70
CA LEU A 780 -21.11 4.00 0.38
C LEU A 780 -21.12 5.39 1.00
N ASN A 781 -20.72 6.41 0.22
CA ASN A 781 -20.62 7.79 0.69
C ASN A 781 -21.81 8.63 0.21
N GLY A 782 -23.00 8.37 0.77
CA GLY A 782 -24.24 9.03 0.36
C GLY A 782 -25.50 8.26 0.75
N MET A 783 -25.44 7.45 1.81
CA MET A 783 -26.63 6.78 2.31
C MET A 783 -27.57 7.79 2.95
N LEU A 784 -28.85 7.75 2.59
CA LEU A 784 -29.82 8.59 3.26
C LEU A 784 -30.08 8.07 4.68
N CYS A 785 -30.33 6.78 4.83
CA CYS A 785 -30.57 6.16 6.13
C CYS A 785 -29.90 4.78 6.18
N VAL A 786 -29.31 4.42 7.32
CA VAL A 786 -28.83 3.05 7.55
C VAL A 786 -29.91 2.26 8.27
N ARG A 787 -30.56 1.34 7.56
CA ARG A 787 -31.64 0.51 8.10
C ARG A 787 -31.11 -0.82 8.66
N PRO A 788 -31.84 -1.49 9.57
CA PRO A 788 -31.44 -2.81 10.07
C PRO A 788 -31.13 -3.80 8.94
N GLU A 789 -31.96 -3.84 7.90
CA GLU A 789 -31.77 -4.75 6.75
C GLU A 789 -30.49 -4.40 5.98
N ASP A 790 -30.11 -3.12 5.90
CA ASP A 790 -28.86 -2.72 5.25
C ASP A 790 -27.65 -3.27 6.02
N VAL A 791 -27.70 -3.24 7.36
CA VAL A 791 -26.64 -3.81 8.20
C VAL A 791 -26.54 -5.32 8.02
N GLU A 792 -27.66 -6.02 7.94
CA GLU A 792 -27.71 -7.47 7.69
C GLU A 792 -27.14 -7.84 6.33
N ILE A 793 -27.57 -7.16 5.26
CA ILE A 793 -27.08 -7.40 3.89
C ILE A 793 -25.58 -7.16 3.80
N LEU A 794 -25.09 -6.04 4.35
CA LEU A 794 -23.66 -5.73 4.36
C LEU A 794 -22.87 -6.71 5.24
N GLY A 795 -23.48 -7.18 6.34
CA GLY A 795 -22.92 -8.17 7.26
C GLY A 795 -22.79 -9.55 6.64
N ALA A 796 -23.64 -9.90 5.68
CA ALA A 796 -23.59 -11.19 4.98
C ALA A 796 -22.38 -11.35 4.04
N ILE A 797 -21.70 -10.25 3.68
CA ILE A 797 -20.59 -10.27 2.72
C ILE A 797 -19.36 -10.97 3.34
N PRO A 798 -18.93 -12.14 2.83
CA PRO A 798 -18.00 -13.01 3.54
C PRO A 798 -16.56 -12.49 3.54
N SER A 799 -16.12 -11.83 2.46
CA SER A 799 -14.74 -11.35 2.28
C SER A 799 -14.55 -9.87 2.63
N LEU A 800 -15.59 -9.20 3.14
CA LEU A 800 -15.56 -7.78 3.40
C LEU A 800 -14.54 -7.45 4.49
N PHE A 801 -13.47 -6.78 4.09
CA PHE A 801 -12.34 -6.43 4.94
C PHE A 801 -12.41 -4.98 5.42
N TYR A 802 -12.91 -4.09 4.57
CA TYR A 802 -13.06 -2.66 4.84
C TYR A 802 -14.45 -2.18 4.46
N LEU A 803 -15.11 -1.51 5.40
CA LEU A 803 -16.40 -0.87 5.19
C LEU A 803 -16.33 0.61 5.59
N ARG A 804 -16.79 1.48 4.69
CA ARG A 804 -17.08 2.88 5.00
C ARG A 804 -18.49 3.25 4.61
N LEU A 805 -19.22 3.79 5.58
CA LEU A 805 -20.55 4.34 5.41
C LEU A 805 -20.49 5.84 5.71
N VAL A 806 -21.03 6.66 4.81
CA VAL A 806 -21.42 8.04 5.11
C VAL A 806 -22.92 8.10 4.95
N ALA A 807 -23.59 8.36 6.06
CA ALA A 807 -25.04 8.39 6.15
C ALA A 807 -25.52 9.71 6.74
N VAL A 808 -26.74 10.13 6.39
CA VAL A 808 -27.40 11.26 7.05
C VAL A 808 -27.76 10.90 8.49
N GLY A 809 -28.34 9.71 8.71
CA GLY A 809 -28.70 9.16 10.02
C GLY A 809 -29.03 7.65 10.00
N GLY A 810 -29.62 7.13 11.09
CA GLY A 810 -30.15 5.77 11.20
C GLY A 810 -31.67 5.72 11.38
N THR A 811 -32.28 4.55 11.19
CA THR A 811 -33.73 4.36 11.37
C THR A 811 -34.14 4.68 12.81
N LYS A 812 -35.20 5.48 13.01
CA LYS A 812 -35.64 5.98 14.34
C LYS A 812 -34.49 6.61 15.17
N GLY A 813 -33.49 7.20 14.51
CA GLY A 813 -32.31 7.76 15.17
C GLY A 813 -31.43 6.71 15.85
N ARG A 814 -31.40 5.46 15.34
CA ARG A 814 -30.56 4.37 15.86
C ARG A 814 -29.91 3.57 14.73
N ILE A 815 -28.68 3.11 14.98
CA ILE A 815 -27.95 2.16 14.14
C ILE A 815 -27.50 1.03 15.07
N ILE A 816 -28.10 -0.15 14.91
CA ILE A 816 -27.81 -1.32 15.72
C ILE A 816 -27.03 -2.31 14.87
N ILE A 817 -25.89 -2.79 15.38
CA ILE A 817 -25.06 -3.80 14.73
C ILE A 817 -25.20 -5.09 15.53
N HIS A 818 -26.01 -6.01 15.02
CA HIS A 818 -26.33 -7.28 15.66
C HIS A 818 -25.13 -8.25 15.70
N GLY A 819 -25.14 -9.13 16.72
CA GLY A 819 -24.13 -10.18 16.94
C GLY A 819 -24.29 -11.44 16.09
N SER A 820 -25.23 -11.46 15.15
CA SER A 820 -25.62 -12.63 14.34
C SER A 820 -24.60 -12.97 13.24
N ASN A 821 -23.36 -13.31 13.59
CA ASN A 821 -22.32 -13.85 12.69
C ASN A 821 -22.04 -13.05 11.39
N GLY A 822 -22.48 -11.80 11.30
CA GLY A 822 -22.17 -10.88 10.20
C GLY A 822 -20.76 -10.29 10.32
N PHE A 823 -20.24 -9.74 9.22
CA PHE A 823 -18.94 -9.05 9.17
C PHE A 823 -17.74 -9.92 9.61
N ARG A 824 -17.74 -11.22 9.26
CA ARG A 824 -16.76 -12.22 9.73
C ARG A 824 -15.29 -11.92 9.40
N SER A 825 -15.06 -11.12 8.37
CA SER A 825 -13.73 -10.76 7.87
C SER A 825 -13.38 -9.28 8.05
N LEU A 826 -14.30 -8.49 8.60
CA LEU A 826 -14.15 -7.03 8.66
C LEU A 826 -13.07 -6.66 9.68
N LYS A 827 -12.06 -5.93 9.22
CA LYS A 827 -10.95 -5.43 10.06
C LYS A 827 -11.02 -3.92 10.29
N TYR A 828 -11.63 -3.19 9.35
CA TYR A 828 -11.72 -1.74 9.38
C TYR A 828 -13.14 -1.27 9.11
N PHE A 829 -13.72 -0.59 10.10
CA PHE A 829 -15.05 0.01 9.99
C PHE A 829 -14.96 1.52 10.12
N SER A 830 -15.58 2.24 9.20
CA SER A 830 -15.69 3.70 9.26
C SER A 830 -17.12 4.16 9.06
N LEU A 831 -17.67 4.85 10.05
CA LEU A 831 -19.01 5.42 9.98
C LEU A 831 -18.95 6.94 10.12
N CYS A 832 -19.62 7.64 9.22
CA CYS A 832 -19.76 9.08 9.23
C CYS A 832 -21.24 9.44 9.21
N ILE A 833 -21.72 10.07 10.27
CA ILE A 833 -23.10 10.51 10.42
C ILE A 833 -23.14 12.03 10.18
N GLY A 834 -23.98 12.46 9.24
CA GLY A 834 -24.07 13.84 8.79
C GLY A 834 -24.76 14.75 9.80
N PHE A 835 -25.85 14.27 10.41
CA PHE A 835 -26.67 15.04 11.35
C PHE A 835 -26.62 14.42 12.75
N CYS A 836 -26.84 15.24 13.79
CA CYS A 836 -26.91 14.74 15.15
C CYS A 836 -28.25 14.06 15.45
N GLY A 837 -28.32 13.25 16.51
CA GLY A 837 -29.55 12.54 16.92
C GLY A 837 -29.59 11.06 16.52
N THR A 838 -28.45 10.46 16.18
CA THR A 838 -28.36 9.02 15.85
C THR A 838 -27.51 8.29 16.90
N ALA A 839 -28.11 7.35 17.62
CA ALA A 839 -27.41 6.41 18.50
C ALA A 839 -26.75 5.28 17.68
N LEU A 840 -25.60 4.80 18.15
CA LEU A 840 -24.88 3.66 17.58
C LEU A 840 -24.63 2.62 18.68
N ASP A 841 -25.00 1.36 18.42
CA ASP A 841 -24.79 0.27 19.38
C ASP A 841 -24.17 -0.97 18.71
N PHE A 842 -23.06 -1.44 19.25
CA PHE A 842 -22.40 -2.70 18.86
C PHE A 842 -22.79 -3.80 19.85
N GLN A 843 -23.61 -4.76 19.43
CA GLN A 843 -24.05 -5.85 20.29
C GLN A 843 -22.96 -6.93 20.47
N VAL A 844 -23.11 -7.77 21.50
CA VAL A 844 -22.21 -8.89 21.80
C VAL A 844 -22.05 -9.80 20.58
N GLY A 845 -20.80 -10.10 20.20
CA GLY A 845 -20.49 -10.96 19.05
C GLY A 845 -20.47 -10.24 17.69
N SER A 846 -20.74 -8.93 17.66
CA SER A 846 -20.64 -8.15 16.43
C SER A 846 -19.18 -8.01 15.96
N MET A 847 -18.98 -8.03 14.63
CA MET A 847 -17.70 -7.76 13.95
C MET A 847 -16.46 -8.41 14.62
N PRO A 848 -16.38 -9.76 14.68
CA PRO A 848 -15.46 -10.47 15.58
C PRO A 848 -13.96 -10.23 15.30
N LYS A 849 -13.58 -9.82 14.08
CA LYS A 849 -12.19 -9.55 13.67
C LYS A 849 -11.86 -8.05 13.53
N LEU A 850 -12.72 -7.17 14.03
CA LEU A 850 -12.58 -5.74 13.84
C LEU A 850 -11.40 -5.20 14.65
N GLU A 851 -10.37 -4.70 13.96
CA GLU A 851 -9.15 -4.20 14.58
C GLU A 851 -9.19 -2.67 14.74
N HIS A 852 -9.87 -1.95 13.83
CA HIS A 852 -9.89 -0.48 13.81
C HIS A 852 -11.29 0.07 13.49
N VAL A 853 -11.79 0.92 14.39
CA VAL A 853 -13.03 1.69 14.22
C VAL A 853 -12.72 3.17 14.03
N LYS A 854 -13.29 3.78 12.98
CA LYS A 854 -13.27 5.24 12.76
C LYS A 854 -14.68 5.82 12.75
N LEU A 855 -15.05 6.58 13.77
CA LEU A 855 -16.33 7.26 13.86
C LEU A 855 -16.21 8.74 13.56
N LYS A 856 -17.21 9.28 12.88
CA LYS A 856 -17.35 10.71 12.59
C LYS A 856 -18.80 11.12 12.84
N PHE A 857 -19.06 12.01 13.79
CA PHE A 857 -20.43 12.46 14.11
C PHE A 857 -20.40 13.84 14.79
N GLY A 858 -21.54 14.53 14.75
CA GLY A 858 -21.75 15.82 15.42
C GLY A 858 -22.32 15.64 16.82
N VAL A 859 -21.84 16.44 17.78
CA VAL A 859 -22.28 16.42 19.18
C VAL A 859 -22.46 17.86 19.65
N HIS A 860 -23.69 18.36 19.55
CA HIS A 860 -24.02 19.75 19.89
C HIS A 860 -24.84 19.88 21.19
N LYS A 861 -25.50 18.81 21.62
CA LYS A 861 -26.26 18.69 22.87
C LYS A 861 -26.12 17.29 23.46
N ARG A 862 -26.46 17.10 24.74
CA ARG A 862 -26.43 15.78 25.39
C ARG A 862 -27.41 14.79 24.74
N GLU A 863 -28.53 15.27 24.18
CA GLU A 863 -29.52 14.43 23.51
C GLU A 863 -29.06 13.92 22.12
N CYS A 864 -27.94 14.41 21.57
CA CYS A 864 -27.47 14.06 20.23
C CYS A 864 -27.10 12.57 20.04
N LEU A 865 -26.95 11.81 21.12
CA LEU A 865 -26.75 10.36 21.13
C LEU A 865 -28.02 9.57 21.49
N ASN A 866 -29.20 10.23 21.46
CA ASN A 866 -30.51 9.64 21.72
C ASN A 866 -30.56 8.78 23.00
N GLY A 867 -29.89 9.25 24.08
CA GLY A 867 -29.87 8.57 25.38
C GLY A 867 -28.91 7.37 25.52
N ALA A 868 -28.07 7.06 24.52
CA ALA A 868 -27.13 5.94 24.60
C ALA A 868 -26.06 6.15 25.69
N SER A 869 -26.09 5.29 26.73
CA SER A 869 -25.15 5.33 27.86
C SER A 869 -23.79 4.67 27.55
N SER A 870 -23.74 3.79 26.55
CA SER A 870 -22.50 3.20 26.04
C SER A 870 -22.62 2.91 24.54
N LEU A 871 -21.53 3.07 23.79
CA LEU A 871 -21.47 2.79 22.35
C LEU A 871 -21.18 1.30 22.05
N GLY A 872 -21.13 0.42 23.06
CA GLY A 872 -20.92 -1.01 22.88
C GLY A 872 -19.49 -1.44 22.49
N PHE A 873 -18.47 -0.57 22.62
CA PHE A 873 -17.08 -0.93 22.26
C PHE A 873 -16.54 -2.16 22.99
N GLN A 874 -16.99 -2.40 24.23
CA GLN A 874 -16.64 -3.57 25.04
C GLN A 874 -16.98 -4.91 24.36
N ASN A 875 -17.90 -4.90 23.40
CA ASN A 875 -18.37 -6.10 22.71
C ASN A 875 -17.47 -6.48 21.50
N LEU A 876 -16.49 -5.64 21.13
CA LEU A 876 -15.64 -5.81 19.96
C LEU A 876 -14.31 -6.52 20.30
N SER A 877 -14.37 -7.85 20.42
CA SER A 877 -13.26 -8.70 20.94
C SER A 877 -11.85 -8.51 20.33
N SER A 878 -11.72 -8.07 19.08
CA SER A 878 -10.43 -7.89 18.39
C SER A 878 -9.96 -6.42 18.30
N LEU A 879 -10.68 -5.49 18.94
CA LEU A 879 -10.44 -4.05 18.77
C LEU A 879 -9.06 -3.64 19.31
N SER A 880 -8.29 -2.94 18.48
CA SER A 880 -6.94 -2.46 18.79
C SER A 880 -6.80 -0.93 18.66
N LYS A 881 -7.65 -0.30 17.84
CA LYS A 881 -7.59 1.13 17.56
C LYS A 881 -8.97 1.76 17.38
N VAL A 882 -9.18 2.89 18.04
CA VAL A 882 -10.38 3.71 17.95
C VAL A 882 -9.97 5.13 17.52
N HIS A 883 -10.59 5.62 16.45
CA HIS A 883 -10.41 7.00 15.98
C HIS A 883 -11.77 7.68 15.95
N VAL A 884 -11.95 8.71 16.77
CA VAL A 884 -13.20 9.48 16.82
C VAL A 884 -12.96 10.90 16.31
N LYS A 885 -13.79 11.33 15.36
CA LYS A 885 -13.83 12.72 14.90
C LYS A 885 -15.15 13.37 15.29
N ILE A 886 -15.09 14.38 16.15
CA ILE A 886 -16.25 15.07 16.72
C ILE A 886 -16.40 16.44 16.06
N TYR A 887 -17.62 16.76 15.60
CA TYR A 887 -17.99 18.10 15.14
C TYR A 887 -18.79 18.79 16.24
N GLY A 888 -18.39 20.01 16.61
CA GLY A 888 -19.03 20.76 17.69
C GLY A 888 -18.44 22.17 17.83
N ASN A 889 -18.75 22.87 18.92
CA ASN A 889 -18.28 24.24 19.17
C ASN A 889 -16.89 24.25 19.82
N CYS A 890 -15.88 23.69 19.14
CA CYS A 890 -14.53 23.51 19.69
C CYS A 890 -13.44 24.06 18.75
N ILE A 891 -12.26 24.34 19.32
CA ILE A 891 -11.08 24.76 18.55
C ILE A 891 -10.59 23.54 17.73
N PRO A 892 -10.38 23.68 16.40
CA PRO A 892 -9.89 22.58 15.58
C PRO A 892 -8.42 22.27 15.88
N ASP A 893 -8.15 21.13 16.53
CA ASP A 893 -6.79 20.65 16.76
C ASP A 893 -6.75 19.10 16.75
N SER A 894 -5.73 18.55 16.08
CA SER A 894 -5.52 17.11 15.86
C SER A 894 -4.71 16.41 16.96
N ASN A 895 -4.15 17.19 17.89
CA ASN A 895 -3.45 16.75 19.10
C ASN A 895 -4.21 17.12 20.39
N TYR A 896 -5.42 17.67 20.25
CA TYR A 896 -6.29 18.04 21.34
C TYR A 896 -6.86 16.82 22.06
N ASP A 897 -6.86 16.87 23.39
CA ASP A 897 -7.48 15.87 24.25
C ASP A 897 -8.85 16.37 24.72
N PRO A 898 -9.96 15.99 24.04
CA PRO A 898 -11.28 16.47 24.39
C PRO A 898 -11.76 15.98 25.76
N THR A 899 -11.10 15.00 26.40
CA THR A 899 -11.45 14.59 27.77
C THR A 899 -11.12 15.67 28.80
N LYS A 900 -10.26 16.64 28.44
CA LYS A 900 -9.82 17.76 29.27
C LYS A 900 -10.45 19.10 28.85
N ASP A 901 -11.42 19.08 27.94
CA ASP A 901 -12.10 20.28 27.46
C ASP A 901 -12.86 20.99 28.60
N GLU A 902 -12.47 22.23 28.92
CA GLU A 902 -13.15 23.06 29.93
C GLU A 902 -14.25 23.94 29.31
N ASN A 903 -14.30 24.07 27.98
CA ASN A 903 -15.18 24.99 27.26
C ASN A 903 -16.45 24.31 26.70
N ASP A 904 -16.41 23.00 26.41
CA ASP A 904 -17.57 22.23 25.92
C ASP A 904 -17.81 20.96 26.76
N GLY A 905 -18.74 21.07 27.72
CA GLY A 905 -19.09 19.98 28.63
C GLY A 905 -19.75 18.77 27.95
N VAL A 906 -20.26 18.91 26.71
CA VAL A 906 -20.89 17.79 25.97
C VAL A 906 -19.82 16.98 25.24
N ILE A 907 -18.88 17.64 24.57
CA ILE A 907 -17.73 17.00 23.93
C ILE A 907 -16.90 16.23 24.96
N LYS A 908 -16.62 16.87 26.11
CA LYS A 908 -15.89 16.23 27.22
C LYS A 908 -16.59 14.98 27.73
N TRP A 909 -17.91 15.02 27.87
CA TRP A 909 -18.68 13.87 28.33
C TRP A 909 -18.59 12.69 27.35
N VAL A 910 -18.80 12.94 26.06
CA VAL A 910 -18.71 11.89 25.02
C VAL A 910 -17.30 11.32 24.95
N ALA A 911 -16.27 12.17 24.94
CA ALA A 911 -14.88 11.73 24.92
C ALA A 911 -14.52 10.90 26.16
N SER A 912 -15.03 11.27 27.33
CA SER A 912 -14.81 10.54 28.59
C SER A 912 -15.52 9.18 28.59
N ALA A 913 -16.76 9.11 28.09
CA ALA A 913 -17.51 7.86 27.96
C ALA A 913 -16.80 6.87 27.03
N ILE A 914 -16.31 7.35 25.88
CA ILE A 914 -15.53 6.52 24.93
C ILE A 914 -14.22 6.05 25.55
N SER A 915 -13.51 6.94 26.23
CA SER A 915 -12.23 6.62 26.89
C SER A 915 -12.43 5.61 28.03
N GLY A 916 -13.50 5.74 28.81
CA GLY A 916 -13.87 4.79 29.86
C GLY A 916 -14.17 3.38 29.31
N ALA A 917 -14.92 3.31 28.21
CA ALA A 917 -15.21 2.04 27.52
C ALA A 917 -13.93 1.38 26.96
N VAL A 918 -12.97 2.18 26.48
CA VAL A 918 -11.68 1.70 26.00
C VAL A 918 -10.78 1.18 27.13
N LEU A 919 -10.74 1.89 28.27
CA LEU A 919 -9.91 1.51 29.41
C LEU A 919 -10.34 0.17 30.02
N THR A 920 -11.64 -0.12 29.99
CA THR A 920 -12.24 -1.35 30.50
C THR A 920 -12.22 -2.49 29.47
N HIS A 921 -11.83 -2.23 28.22
CA HIS A 921 -11.74 -3.22 27.17
C HIS A 921 -10.58 -4.21 27.41
N PRO A 922 -10.75 -5.54 27.21
CA PRO A 922 -9.72 -6.55 27.45
C PRO A 922 -8.38 -6.28 26.73
N ASN A 923 -8.44 -5.76 25.49
CA ASN A 923 -7.26 -5.44 24.67
C ASN A 923 -6.70 -4.01 24.86
N ARG A 924 -7.33 -3.16 25.69
CA ARG A 924 -6.96 -1.74 25.89
C ARG A 924 -6.59 -1.00 24.58
N PRO A 925 -7.54 -0.85 23.63
CA PRO A 925 -7.25 -0.26 22.33
C PRO A 925 -6.74 1.18 22.44
N THR A 926 -5.91 1.59 21.48
CA THR A 926 -5.45 2.97 21.39
C THR A 926 -6.58 3.88 20.91
N VAL A 927 -6.80 5.03 21.58
CA VAL A 927 -7.81 6.02 21.18
C VAL A 927 -7.15 7.28 20.67
N ARG A 928 -7.67 7.82 19.56
CA ARG A 928 -7.32 9.14 19.06
C ARG A 928 -8.58 9.95 18.80
N PHE A 929 -8.58 11.19 19.28
CA PHE A 929 -9.62 12.17 18.99
C PHE A 929 -9.13 13.19 17.95
N GLU A 930 -10.05 13.66 17.11
CA GLU A 930 -9.91 14.85 16.26
C GLU A 930 -11.16 15.71 16.46
N THR A 931 -10.99 17.01 16.70
CA THR A 931 -12.10 17.97 16.80
C THR A 931 -12.16 18.87 15.57
N THR A 932 -13.34 19.36 15.22
CA THR A 932 -13.52 20.37 14.15
C THR A 932 -14.70 21.26 14.48
N SER A 933 -14.56 22.57 14.28
CA SER A 933 -15.63 23.54 14.50
C SER A 933 -16.76 23.38 13.48
N ALA A 934 -18.00 23.52 13.92
CA ALA A 934 -19.18 23.60 13.06
C ALA A 934 -20.14 24.69 13.59
N GLU A 935 -20.52 25.64 12.74
CA GLU A 935 -21.28 26.84 13.13
C GLU A 935 -22.80 26.60 13.22
N VAL A 936 -23.33 25.54 12.61
CA VAL A 936 -24.78 25.26 12.55
C VAL A 936 -25.04 23.77 12.79
N CYS A 937 -25.99 23.49 13.67
CA CYS A 937 -26.45 22.14 14.02
C CYS A 937 -27.91 21.99 13.59
N GLU A 938 -28.17 21.24 12.52
CA GLU A 938 -29.52 20.79 12.20
C GLU A 938 -29.73 19.39 12.80
N HIS A 939 -30.86 19.20 13.50
CA HIS A 939 -31.27 17.88 13.97
C HIS A 939 -31.76 17.07 12.77
N PHE A 940 -31.48 15.76 12.73
CA PHE A 940 -31.84 14.88 11.61
C PHE A 940 -33.30 15.05 11.16
N GLU A 941 -34.25 15.09 12.11
CA GLU A 941 -35.68 15.23 11.84
C GLU A 941 -36.07 16.57 11.20
N TYR A 942 -35.39 17.66 11.59
CA TYR A 942 -35.63 18.99 11.04
C TYR A 942 -35.10 19.09 9.60
N ALA A 943 -33.84 18.66 9.38
CA ALA A 943 -33.21 18.67 8.06
C ALA A 943 -33.97 17.80 7.04
N MET A 944 -34.47 16.64 7.47
CA MET A 944 -35.24 15.76 6.60
C MET A 944 -36.60 16.36 6.20
N ARG A 945 -37.28 17.07 7.11
CA ARG A 945 -38.55 17.76 6.80
C ARG A 945 -38.34 18.88 5.77
N GLU A 946 -37.29 19.69 5.92
CA GLU A 946 -36.95 20.72 4.95
C GLU A 946 -36.50 20.12 3.60
N CYS A 947 -35.70 19.05 3.62
CA CYS A 947 -35.34 18.31 2.40
C CYS A 947 -36.59 17.79 1.66
N ASN A 948 -37.58 17.23 2.34
CA ASN A 948 -38.79 16.73 1.67
C ASN A 948 -39.63 17.84 1.03
N GLN A 949 -39.70 19.01 1.67
CA GLN A 949 -40.37 20.18 1.12
C GLN A 949 -39.64 20.70 -0.12
N LEU A 950 -38.30 20.79 -0.08
CA LEU A 950 -37.47 21.19 -1.24
C LEU A 950 -37.57 20.20 -2.40
N LEU A 951 -37.76 18.92 -2.08
CA LEU A 951 -37.88 17.81 -3.04
C LEU A 951 -39.30 17.62 -3.60
N GLY A 952 -40.23 18.54 -3.34
CA GLY A 952 -41.59 18.46 -3.87
C GLY A 952 -42.34 17.21 -3.43
N GLY A 953 -42.04 16.67 -2.25
CA GLY A 953 -42.65 15.45 -1.73
C GLY A 953 -42.07 14.14 -2.26
N LEU A 954 -40.91 14.14 -2.94
CA LEU A 954 -40.27 12.89 -3.40
C LEU A 954 -39.85 11.96 -2.24
N LEU A 955 -39.65 12.48 -1.02
CA LEU A 955 -39.41 11.68 0.18
C LEU A 955 -40.71 11.27 0.89
N THR A 956 -41.90 11.67 0.41
CA THR A 956 -43.17 11.44 1.13
C THR A 956 -43.47 9.96 1.32
N GLU A 957 -43.14 9.11 0.35
CA GLU A 957 -43.30 7.67 0.47
C GLU A 957 -42.33 7.07 1.50
N TRP A 958 -41.12 7.64 1.62
CA TRP A 958 -40.16 7.32 2.69
C TRP A 958 -40.61 7.83 4.06
N PHE A 959 -41.16 9.05 4.14
CA PHE A 959 -41.76 9.58 5.38
C PHE A 959 -42.91 8.71 5.86
N LYS A 960 -43.73 8.21 4.93
CA LYS A 960 -44.78 7.23 5.23
C LYS A 960 -44.17 5.93 5.76
N ILE A 961 -43.15 5.35 5.13
CA ILE A 961 -42.49 4.13 5.65
C ILE A 961 -41.84 4.38 7.03
N TRP A 962 -41.25 5.56 7.24
CA TRP A 962 -40.63 5.95 8.51
C TRP A 962 -41.66 6.15 9.64
N GLN A 963 -42.85 6.68 9.34
CA GLN A 963 -43.96 6.86 10.31
C GLN A 963 -44.86 5.63 10.50
N ILE A 964 -45.10 4.82 9.45
CA ILE A 964 -46.07 3.70 9.49
C ILE A 964 -45.60 2.57 10.41
N GLU A 965 -44.29 2.40 10.62
CA GLU A 965 -43.75 1.46 11.63
C GLU A 965 -43.74 2.05 13.04
N GLU A 966 -44.07 3.33 13.23
CA GLU A 966 -44.24 3.97 14.53
C GLU A 966 -45.67 3.73 15.04
N GLU A 967 -46.67 3.88 14.18
CA GLU A 967 -48.07 3.54 14.50
C GLU A 967 -48.25 2.04 14.81
N GLN A 968 -47.56 1.13 14.12
CA GLN A 968 -47.64 -0.30 14.45
C GLN A 968 -46.98 -0.66 15.80
N THR A 969 -45.93 0.06 16.23
CA THR A 969 -45.35 -0.18 17.56
C THR A 969 -46.13 0.50 18.68
N GLU A 970 -46.74 1.66 18.41
CA GLU A 970 -47.68 2.28 19.36
C GLU A 970 -48.95 1.46 19.49
N GLN A 971 -49.42 0.80 18.42
CA GLN A 971 -50.58 -0.09 18.46
C GLN A 971 -50.27 -1.42 19.16
N GLU A 972 -49.07 -1.99 18.99
CA GLU A 972 -48.61 -3.14 19.79
C GLU A 972 -48.33 -2.77 21.26
N GLN A 973 -47.90 -1.54 21.55
CA GLN A 973 -47.74 -1.04 22.92
C GLN A 973 -49.07 -0.66 23.56
N THR A 974 -50.05 -0.12 22.83
CA THR A 974 -51.41 0.10 23.35
C THR A 974 -52.20 -1.19 23.46
N ASP A 975 -52.01 -2.17 22.57
CA ASP A 975 -52.59 -3.51 22.72
C ASP A 975 -51.91 -4.29 23.85
N GLY A 976 -50.61 -4.09 24.08
CA GLY A 976 -49.88 -4.64 25.23
C GLY A 976 -50.22 -3.96 26.55
N LEU A 977 -50.52 -2.65 26.53
CA LEU A 977 -50.99 -1.90 27.70
C LEU A 977 -52.46 -2.20 27.99
N ASN A 978 -53.31 -2.35 26.97
CA ASN A 978 -54.70 -2.78 27.12
C ASN A 978 -54.79 -4.23 27.60
N ARG A 979 -53.89 -5.12 27.16
CA ARG A 979 -53.78 -6.48 27.74
C ARG A 979 -53.34 -6.45 29.19
N ARG A 980 -52.39 -5.59 29.56
CA ARG A 980 -52.00 -5.41 30.97
C ARG A 980 -53.10 -4.77 31.82
N ILE A 981 -53.91 -3.87 31.25
CA ILE A 981 -55.05 -3.28 31.94
C ILE A 981 -56.17 -4.31 32.08
N THR A 982 -56.43 -5.19 31.10
CA THR A 982 -57.38 -6.30 31.27
C THR A 982 -56.85 -7.38 32.21
N ASP A 983 -55.55 -7.64 32.25
CA ASP A 983 -54.94 -8.59 33.19
C ASP A 983 -54.90 -8.00 34.62
N GLU A 984 -54.73 -6.67 34.78
CA GLU A 984 -54.84 -5.97 36.08
C GLU A 984 -56.30 -5.77 36.53
N GLU A 985 -57.27 -5.66 35.61
CA GLU A 985 -58.71 -5.69 35.91
C GLU A 985 -59.18 -7.12 36.28
N GLU A 986 -58.68 -8.17 35.61
CA GLU A 986 -58.94 -9.57 36.01
C GLU A 986 -58.24 -9.91 37.34
N GLU A 987 -57.02 -9.42 37.61
CA GLU A 987 -56.39 -9.56 38.94
C GLU A 987 -57.11 -8.73 40.03
N ALA A 988 -57.70 -7.58 39.70
CA ALA A 988 -58.50 -6.79 40.65
C ALA A 988 -59.86 -7.44 40.96
N ASP A 989 -60.53 -8.06 39.98
CA ASP A 989 -61.76 -8.84 40.19
C ASP A 989 -61.48 -10.13 41.00
N ILE A 990 -60.30 -10.74 40.86
CA ILE A 990 -59.89 -11.90 41.68
C ILE A 990 -59.55 -11.49 43.12
N ILE A 991 -59.03 -10.28 43.34
CA ILE A 991 -58.77 -9.75 44.69
C ILE A 991 -60.08 -9.32 45.39
N GLU A 992 -61.09 -8.82 44.68
CA GLU A 992 -62.43 -8.57 45.26
C GLU A 992 -63.21 -9.88 45.55
N GLU A 993 -62.95 -10.98 44.85
CA GLU A 993 -63.47 -12.31 45.21
C GLU A 993 -62.72 -12.96 46.40
N GLU A 994 -61.41 -12.74 46.58
CA GLU A 994 -60.67 -13.27 47.76
C GLU A 994 -61.01 -12.54 49.06
N ASP A 995 -61.36 -11.23 49.01
CA ASP A 995 -61.83 -10.46 50.18
C ASP A 995 -63.27 -10.83 50.61
N THR A 996 -64.02 -11.61 49.82
CA THR A 996 -65.33 -12.16 50.22
C THR A 996 -65.28 -13.58 50.80
N TYR A 997 -64.12 -14.26 50.77
CA TYR A 997 -63.94 -15.58 51.38
C TYR A 997 -63.19 -15.55 52.73
N GLU A 998 -62.60 -14.42 53.13
CA GLU A 998 -62.04 -14.25 54.49
C GLU A 998 -63.07 -13.82 55.55
N GLU A 999 -64.27 -13.33 55.18
CA GLU A 999 -65.36 -13.04 56.13
C GLU A 999 -66.29 -14.25 56.43
N GLU A 1000 -66.21 -15.35 55.68
CA GLU A 1000 -66.96 -16.61 55.99
C GLU A 1000 -66.09 -17.66 56.74
N GLY A 1001 -64.79 -17.40 56.95
CA GLY A 1001 -63.86 -18.30 57.65
C GLY A 1001 -63.75 -18.07 59.17
N GLU A 1002 -64.22 -16.92 59.69
CA GLU A 1002 -64.16 -16.61 61.13
C GLU A 1002 -65.40 -17.07 61.92
N GLU A 1003 -66.52 -17.44 61.29
CA GLU A 1003 -67.71 -17.99 61.97
C GLU A 1003 -67.72 -19.53 62.13
N GLN A 1004 -66.74 -20.27 61.56
CA GLN A 1004 -66.61 -21.73 61.77
C GLN A 1004 -65.46 -22.15 62.71
N SER A 1005 -64.67 -21.20 63.22
CA SER A 1005 -63.54 -21.51 64.11
C SER A 1005 -63.87 -21.50 65.61
N ASP A 1006 -65.11 -21.13 65.96
CA ASP A 1006 -65.60 -21.08 67.36
C ASP A 1006 -66.58 -22.21 67.71
N GLU A 1007 -67.07 -23.01 66.75
CA GLU A 1007 -67.91 -24.21 67.04
C GLU A 1007 -67.11 -25.53 67.11
N GLU A 1008 -65.86 -25.59 66.64
CA GLU A 1008 -65.01 -26.80 66.77
C GLU A 1008 -64.10 -26.80 68.01
N LYS A 1009 -63.96 -25.67 68.72
CA LYS A 1009 -63.24 -25.58 69.99
C LYS A 1009 -64.04 -26.08 71.21
N GLU A 1010 -65.35 -26.32 71.07
CA GLU A 1010 -66.18 -26.92 72.12
C GLU A 1010 -66.38 -28.45 71.99
N GLN A 1011 -65.82 -29.11 70.96
CA GLN A 1011 -65.91 -30.57 70.80
C GLN A 1011 -64.58 -31.34 70.96
N GLN A 1012 -63.48 -30.65 71.27
CA GLN A 1012 -62.16 -31.29 71.44
C GLN A 1012 -61.58 -31.18 72.87
N GLU A 1013 -62.44 -31.05 73.89
CA GLU A 1013 -62.12 -31.33 75.30
C GLU A 1013 -62.74 -32.64 75.82
N GLN A 1014 -63.24 -33.49 74.92
CA GLN A 1014 -63.61 -34.87 75.26
C GLN A 1014 -62.98 -35.87 74.28
N ARG A 1015 -61.71 -36.22 74.52
CA ARG A 1015 -61.16 -37.60 74.44
C ARG A 1015 -59.63 -37.58 74.48
N GLU A 1016 -59.10 -37.71 75.69
CA GLU A 1016 -57.81 -38.35 75.92
C GLU A 1016 -57.79 -39.78 75.36
N GLY A 1017 -56.64 -40.25 74.88
CA GLY A 1017 -56.35 -41.69 74.90
C GLY A 1017 -55.38 -42.23 73.84
N ASN A 1018 -54.10 -42.30 74.25
CA ASN A 1018 -53.12 -43.36 73.92
C ASN A 1018 -52.49 -43.47 72.52
N GLY A 1019 -51.16 -43.58 72.52
CA GLY A 1019 -50.52 -44.81 72.02
C GLY A 1019 -49.53 -44.71 70.85
N SER A 1020 -48.27 -44.40 71.20
CA SER A 1020 -47.02 -45.06 70.77
C SER A 1020 -46.79 -45.54 69.30
N SER A 1021 -45.62 -45.09 68.81
CA SER A 1021 -44.47 -45.86 68.29
C SER A 1021 -44.38 -46.29 66.82
N ASN A 1022 -43.21 -45.92 66.24
CA ASN A 1022 -42.32 -46.65 65.32
C ASN A 1022 -42.85 -46.98 63.91
N GLU A 1023 -42.08 -47.04 62.83
CA GLU A 1023 -40.65 -46.93 62.52
C GLU A 1023 -40.60 -46.85 60.96
N ASN A 1024 -39.87 -45.88 60.40
CA ASN A 1024 -38.75 -46.00 59.45
C ASN A 1024 -38.77 -47.05 58.27
N PRO A 1025 -37.86 -46.98 57.28
CA PRO A 1025 -37.98 -46.15 56.06
C PRO A 1025 -37.65 -46.93 54.75
N ALA A 1026 -37.80 -46.27 53.59
CA ALA A 1026 -36.83 -46.23 52.48
C ALA A 1026 -37.31 -45.24 51.41
#